data_AF-H6C529-F1
#
_entry.id   AF-H6C529-F1
#
_cell.length_a   1.000
_cell.length_b   1.000
_cell.length_c   1.000
_cell.angle_alpha   90.00
_cell.angle_beta   90.00
_cell.angle_gamma   90.00
#
_symmetry.space_group_name_H-M   'P 1'
#
loop_
_entity.id
_entity.type
_entity.pdbx_description
1 polymer ?
#
loop_
_entity_poly.entity_id
_entity_poly.type
_entity_poly.pdbx_seq_one_letter_code
_entity_poly.pdbx_strand_id
1 'polypeptide(L)'
;MRPALLAWVLAGICTITSAAPPGSEKKAGTVISDEALSGESPAEGGEGTDYTVFNGIKVPPMKDIEGDKFEETTKDGYWWVKFYSPYCGHCKAIAPLWQTLYEFYVTSDPLQGRTKGGQPDLSSPNSFHGYYNFHFASVNCIAYGDVCAKYDIKGWPTFLLFKDGEVLERYKGEKTMEALSNYVEEKLEQIKPGSRPRQGVKVPKPGAKGIDRAATPEKPLAKDKDTAAGVAAGEKQNKEAADVSTETTSAMLASETAKLGRPKNAKTGPPPNPKGMSVPLTPESFQKLVTTSQDPWFVKFYVPWCSHCQHLAPTWAEMAKEMEGKLNVGEVNCEQSPRLCKDAKVSAYPTIYFFRGGERVEYQGLRGLGDLLSFANKALDSDVKYVDAAAFKEMEETEEVIFVYFFDDATTSEDFAALDRLTLSLIGHAKIVKTDSQILANRFKISTWPRLLVSRDGRPTYYNALAPKDMRDFRKVLTWMQSVWLPIVPELTAANAKEIMTGKYVVLGILSRERPDEFMQSRRELKNAALEWMDKQTQAFQLERQELRDSKQLRIEEAEDRNDQRALRQAKSFVISITEENFRKGVAFAWVDGVFWERWLRSTYGVDISKGERVIINDEDNRRYWDVTDSGAYIMPSRTSILETLSRIVANPPKLTPKSTIGTFENILFRIRNFGTYHPYLSFGVLILTVVALLYVLKNGTSLKKNFGKSGSGYFHLDEKEGLLGMTNGKAD
;
A
#
# COMPACT_ATOMS: atom_id res chain seq x y z
N MET A 1 -37.97 56.54 17.03
CA MET A 1 -36.60 56.58 16.48
C MET A 1 -36.35 55.27 15.74
N ARG A 2 -35.83 55.43 14.51
CA ARG A 2 -35.59 54.52 13.37
C ARG A 2 -35.60 52.97 13.56
N PRO A 3 -36.27 52.23 12.65
CA PRO A 3 -36.14 50.78 12.49
C PRO A 3 -35.10 50.46 11.41
N ALA A 4 -33.94 49.95 11.79
CA ALA A 4 -32.99 49.34 10.87
C ALA A 4 -32.05 48.49 11.71
N LEU A 5 -32.29 47.18 11.77
CA LEU A 5 -31.33 46.11 12.14
C LEU A 5 -32.03 44.73 12.24
N LEU A 6 -32.95 44.40 11.32
CA LEU A 6 -33.59 43.08 11.28
C LEU A 6 -33.97 42.67 9.85
N ALA A 7 -32.99 42.80 8.94
CA ALA A 7 -33.14 42.42 7.55
C ALA A 7 -31.82 41.92 6.96
N TRP A 8 -31.10 41.00 7.64
CA TRP A 8 -29.84 40.43 7.12
C TRP A 8 -29.61 38.96 7.49
N VAL A 9 -30.65 38.11 7.43
CA VAL A 9 -30.49 36.63 7.59
C VAL A 9 -31.19 35.81 6.48
N LEU A 10 -31.81 36.41 5.47
CA LEU A 10 -32.56 35.64 4.44
C LEU A 10 -32.27 36.05 2.99
N ALA A 11 -31.01 36.25 2.62
CA ALA A 11 -30.62 36.29 1.21
C ALA A 11 -29.15 35.84 1.05
N GLY A 12 -28.95 34.65 0.50
CA GLY A 12 -27.61 34.10 0.27
C GLY A 12 -27.62 32.75 -0.44
N ILE A 13 -28.52 32.58 -1.41
CA ILE A 13 -28.45 31.50 -2.41
C ILE A 13 -28.32 32.19 -3.78
N CYS A 14 -27.32 31.74 -4.55
CA CYS A 14 -26.98 32.12 -5.93
C CYS A 14 -26.33 33.49 -6.17
N THR A 15 -25.03 33.48 -6.52
CA THR A 15 -24.52 33.95 -7.83
C THR A 15 -23.09 33.47 -8.09
N ILE A 16 -22.80 33.32 -9.38
CA ILE A 16 -21.63 32.74 -10.04
C ILE A 16 -20.69 33.87 -10.54
N THR A 17 -19.42 33.51 -10.80
CA THR A 17 -18.38 34.13 -11.68
C THR A 17 -17.46 35.27 -11.21
N SER A 18 -16.15 34.91 -11.21
CA SER A 18 -14.99 35.51 -11.91
C SER A 18 -14.22 36.73 -11.37
N ALA A 19 -12.90 36.52 -11.38
CA ALA A 19 -11.78 37.44 -11.68
C ALA A 19 -11.10 38.22 -10.52
N ALA A 20 -9.78 38.00 -10.42
CA ALA A 20 -8.76 38.81 -9.74
C ALA A 20 -8.23 39.92 -10.69
N PRO A 21 -7.14 40.69 -10.40
CA PRO A 21 -6.64 41.37 -9.20
C PRO A 21 -6.50 42.93 -9.44
N PRO A 22 -5.85 43.75 -8.58
CA PRO A 22 -4.38 44.01 -8.60
C PRO A 22 -3.74 44.14 -7.18
N GLY A 23 -2.43 43.92 -6.96
CA GLY A 23 -1.31 44.92 -7.00
C GLY A 23 -1.47 46.03 -5.93
N SER A 24 -0.57 46.36 -4.99
CA SER A 24 0.90 46.52 -5.04
C SER A 24 1.52 46.84 -3.65
N GLU A 25 2.76 46.39 -3.44
CA GLU A 25 3.92 47.00 -2.74
C GLU A 25 3.83 47.75 -1.38
N LYS A 26 4.70 47.37 -0.43
CA LYS A 26 5.74 48.23 0.18
C LYS A 26 6.82 47.43 0.96
N LYS A 27 8.00 48.05 1.05
CA LYS A 27 9.36 47.52 1.28
C LYS A 27 9.85 47.50 2.75
N ALA A 28 10.84 46.63 2.97
CA ALA A 28 12.15 46.77 3.66
C ALA A 28 12.34 46.69 5.20
N GLY A 29 13.39 45.93 5.56
CA GLY A 29 14.17 45.92 6.83
C GLY A 29 13.81 44.75 7.75
N THR A 30 14.65 43.78 8.09
CA THR A 30 16.05 43.90 8.56
C THR A 30 16.76 42.53 8.46
N VAL A 31 18.05 42.59 8.13
CA VAL A 31 19.03 41.51 7.97
C VAL A 31 19.42 40.91 9.32
N ILE A 32 19.48 39.57 9.42
CA ILE A 32 20.26 38.86 10.46
C ILE A 32 21.20 37.91 9.72
N SER A 33 22.47 38.01 10.08
CA SER A 33 23.65 37.43 9.42
C SER A 33 23.85 35.94 9.74
N ASP A 34 24.21 35.20 8.69
CA ASP A 34 24.87 33.90 8.72
C ASP A 34 26.35 34.09 9.09
N GLU A 35 26.80 33.48 10.20
CA GLU A 35 28.22 33.37 10.55
C GLU A 35 28.42 32.17 11.50
N ALA A 36 28.54 30.96 10.93
CA ALA A 36 29.23 29.81 11.52
C ALA A 36 29.44 28.70 10.47
N LEU A 37 30.04 29.06 9.33
CA LEU A 37 30.51 28.12 8.30
C LEU A 37 31.83 28.70 7.74
N SER A 38 32.96 28.24 8.25
CA SER A 38 34.26 28.43 7.61
C SER A 38 35.16 27.21 7.86
N GLY A 39 35.93 26.87 6.84
CA GLY A 39 36.75 25.66 6.69
C GLY A 39 36.45 24.99 5.34
N GLU A 40 36.47 25.77 4.25
CA GLU A 40 37.57 25.77 3.26
C GLU A 40 37.47 24.59 2.27
N SER A 41 37.01 24.92 1.06
CA SER A 41 37.29 24.16 -0.16
C SER A 41 38.53 24.76 -0.83
N PRO A 42 39.49 23.97 -1.32
CA PRO A 42 40.42 24.41 -2.33
C PRO A 42 40.05 23.87 -3.72
N ALA A 43 40.37 24.70 -4.69
CA ALA A 43 40.13 24.57 -6.11
C ALA A 43 40.96 23.46 -6.79
N GLU A 44 40.47 23.07 -7.97
CA GLU A 44 41.16 22.54 -9.16
C GLU A 44 42.59 21.96 -9.00
N GLY A 45 42.69 20.62 -9.16
CA GLY A 45 43.82 19.95 -9.83
C GLY A 45 44.95 19.37 -8.96
N GLY A 46 44.90 18.05 -8.68
CA GLY A 46 46.05 17.24 -8.24
C GLY A 46 45.72 16.19 -7.16
N GLU A 47 45.90 14.90 -7.46
CA GLU A 47 45.67 13.75 -6.55
C GLU A 47 46.46 13.85 -5.24
N GLY A 48 45.75 13.91 -4.10
CA GLY A 48 46.29 13.70 -2.76
C GLY A 48 45.62 12.49 -2.12
N THR A 49 46.35 11.40 -1.91
CA THR A 49 45.83 10.19 -1.24
C THR A 49 46.14 10.24 0.26
N ASP A 50 45.10 10.30 1.10
CA ASP A 50 45.21 10.20 2.56
C ASP A 50 45.51 8.75 3.00
N TYR A 51 46.50 8.51 3.86
CA TYR A 51 46.87 7.18 4.38
C TYR A 51 46.72 7.10 5.91
N THR A 52 46.32 5.94 6.45
CA THR A 52 46.35 5.67 7.89
C THR A 52 47.58 4.83 8.28
N VAL A 53 47.91 4.76 9.57
CA VAL A 53 49.04 3.97 10.07
C VAL A 53 48.57 3.01 11.14
N PHE A 54 48.77 1.71 10.89
CA PHE A 54 48.42 0.63 11.83
C PHE A 54 49.61 -0.32 11.97
N ASN A 55 50.07 -0.59 13.20
CA ASN A 55 51.30 -1.35 13.49
C ASN A 55 52.57 -0.80 12.79
N GLY A 56 52.64 0.53 12.60
CA GLY A 56 53.76 1.17 11.89
C GLY A 56 53.77 0.95 10.37
N ILE A 57 52.72 0.35 9.80
CA ILE A 57 52.55 0.13 8.36
C ILE A 57 51.57 1.17 7.83
N LYS A 58 51.88 1.78 6.68
CA LYS A 58 50.97 2.70 5.98
C LYS A 58 49.87 1.89 5.30
N VAL A 59 48.62 2.13 5.68
CA VAL A 59 47.43 1.47 5.15
C VAL A 59 46.71 2.44 4.21
N PRO A 60 46.42 2.03 2.96
CA PRO A 60 45.57 2.80 2.05
C PRO A 60 44.16 3.00 2.64
N PRO A 61 43.47 4.08 2.27
CA PRO A 61 42.10 4.30 2.72
C PRO A 61 41.20 3.16 2.21
N MET A 62 40.22 2.77 3.03
CA MET A 62 39.24 1.76 2.63
C MET A 62 38.50 2.24 1.38
N LYS A 63 38.23 1.32 0.44
CA LYS A 63 37.51 1.65 -0.77
C LYS A 63 36.05 2.00 -0.45
N ASP A 64 35.67 3.24 -0.71
CA ASP A 64 34.27 3.65 -0.82
C ASP A 64 33.84 3.45 -2.27
N ILE A 65 32.91 2.53 -2.48
CA ILE A 65 32.47 2.14 -3.83
C ILE A 65 31.39 3.10 -4.31
N GLU A 66 31.67 3.75 -5.43
CA GLU A 66 30.70 4.57 -6.17
C GLU A 66 29.66 3.67 -6.85
N GLY A 67 28.41 4.12 -6.90
CA GLY A 67 27.27 3.28 -7.29
C GLY A 67 27.39 2.66 -8.68
N ASP A 68 27.86 3.45 -9.65
CA ASP A 68 28.12 3.07 -11.04
C ASP A 68 29.25 2.06 -11.20
N LYS A 69 30.25 2.09 -10.30
CA LYS A 69 31.40 1.17 -10.31
C LYS A 69 31.22 -0.05 -9.43
N PHE A 70 30.03 -0.25 -8.84
CA PHE A 70 29.80 -1.31 -7.87
C PHE A 70 29.94 -2.69 -8.47
N GLU A 71 29.27 -2.95 -9.60
CA GLU A 71 29.30 -4.25 -10.28
C GLU A 71 30.67 -4.57 -10.83
N GLU A 72 31.38 -3.58 -11.38
CA GLU A 72 32.75 -3.74 -11.87
C GLU A 72 33.71 -4.06 -10.72
N THR A 73 33.60 -3.35 -9.60
CA THR A 73 34.48 -3.53 -8.44
C THR A 73 34.27 -4.89 -7.77
N THR A 74 33.02 -5.35 -7.66
CA THR A 74 32.68 -6.58 -6.93
C THR A 74 32.74 -7.84 -7.78
N LYS A 75 33.10 -7.73 -9.07
CA LYS A 75 33.10 -8.82 -10.05
C LYS A 75 34.09 -9.95 -9.75
N ASP A 76 35.19 -9.67 -9.06
CA ASP A 76 36.21 -10.66 -8.73
C ASP A 76 36.52 -10.63 -7.23
N GLY A 77 36.45 -11.80 -6.61
CA GLY A 77 36.85 -12.01 -5.23
C GLY A 77 35.72 -11.88 -4.21
N TYR A 78 36.10 -12.04 -2.96
CA TYR A 78 35.22 -11.88 -1.81
C TYR A 78 35.19 -10.42 -1.38
N TRP A 79 34.02 -9.79 -1.39
CA TRP A 79 33.86 -8.39 -1.01
C TRP A 79 32.92 -8.28 0.18
N TRP A 80 33.43 -7.87 1.33
CA TRP A 80 32.61 -7.58 2.49
C TRP A 80 32.30 -6.09 2.56
N VAL A 81 31.06 -5.76 2.21
CA VAL A 81 30.63 -4.39 1.97
C VAL A 81 29.71 -3.90 3.09
N LYS A 82 30.07 -2.77 3.69
CA LYS A 82 29.25 -2.03 4.65
C LYS A 82 28.39 -0.99 3.93
N PHE A 83 27.09 -1.19 3.94
CA PHE A 83 26.10 -0.22 3.49
C PHE A 83 25.72 0.72 4.64
N TYR A 84 25.97 2.02 4.47
CA TYR A 84 25.81 3.01 5.53
C TYR A 84 25.16 4.32 5.04
N SER A 85 24.75 5.15 5.99
CA SER A 85 24.33 6.53 5.74
C SER A 85 25.14 7.49 6.63
N PRO A 86 25.66 8.61 6.09
CA PRO A 86 26.45 9.59 6.85
C PRO A 86 25.64 10.27 7.96
N TYR A 87 24.30 10.27 7.87
CA TYR A 87 23.42 10.89 8.86
C TYR A 87 22.93 9.91 9.94
N CYS A 88 23.22 8.61 9.80
CA CYS A 88 22.75 7.60 10.74
C CYS A 88 23.66 7.51 11.99
N GLY A 89 23.07 7.68 13.18
CA GLY A 89 23.79 7.56 14.45
C GLY A 89 24.47 6.20 14.66
N HIS A 90 23.79 5.11 14.33
CA HIS A 90 24.38 3.76 14.41
C HIS A 90 25.53 3.54 13.42
N CYS A 91 25.51 4.21 12.26
CA CYS A 91 26.61 4.15 11.29
C CYS A 91 27.83 4.92 11.77
N LYS A 92 27.63 6.09 12.39
CA LYS A 92 28.73 6.87 13.00
C LYS A 92 29.39 6.09 14.14
N ALA A 93 28.59 5.40 14.96
CA ALA A 93 29.11 4.58 16.06
C ALA A 93 29.98 3.40 15.58
N ILE A 94 29.63 2.76 14.45
CA ILE A 94 30.37 1.61 13.92
C ILE A 94 31.57 1.99 13.05
N ALA A 95 31.63 3.22 12.54
CA ALA A 95 32.69 3.68 11.65
C ALA A 95 34.11 3.43 12.18
N PRO A 96 34.47 3.77 13.44
CA PRO A 96 35.82 3.51 13.95
C PRO A 96 36.11 2.02 14.08
N LEU A 97 35.11 1.20 14.44
CA LEU A 97 35.26 -0.25 14.53
C LEU A 97 35.55 -0.85 13.15
N TRP A 98 34.77 -0.46 12.13
CA TRP A 98 34.93 -0.94 10.76
C TRP A 98 36.29 -0.57 10.16
N GLN A 99 36.76 0.65 10.43
CA GLN A 99 38.08 1.12 10.00
C GLN A 99 39.19 0.29 10.64
N THR A 100 39.14 0.09 11.97
CA THR A 100 40.14 -0.71 12.69
C THR A 100 40.13 -2.17 12.24
N LEU A 101 38.96 -2.74 11.92
CA LEU A 101 38.83 -4.10 11.42
C LEU A 101 39.56 -4.28 10.07
N TYR A 102 39.36 -3.33 9.15
CA TYR A 102 40.06 -3.31 7.87
C TYR A 102 41.58 -3.16 8.06
N GLU A 103 42.02 -2.19 8.84
CA GLU A 103 43.45 -1.96 9.11
C GLU A 103 44.11 -3.20 9.73
N PHE A 104 43.39 -3.87 10.64
CA PHE A 104 43.84 -5.09 11.28
C PHE A 104 44.06 -6.24 10.29
N TYR A 105 43.09 -6.52 9.41
CA TYR A 105 43.19 -7.63 8.47
C TYR A 105 44.14 -7.34 7.30
N VAL A 106 44.11 -6.14 6.75
CA VAL A 106 44.99 -5.76 5.63
C VAL A 106 46.47 -5.77 6.04
N THR A 107 46.77 -5.42 7.28
CA THR A 107 48.14 -5.51 7.82
C THR A 107 48.49 -6.88 8.41
N SER A 108 47.56 -7.85 8.38
CA SER A 108 47.81 -9.20 8.87
C SER A 108 48.69 -9.98 7.88
N ASP A 109 49.63 -10.77 8.41
CA ASP A 109 50.48 -11.63 7.59
C ASP A 109 49.86 -13.04 7.50
N PRO A 110 49.28 -13.43 6.35
CA PRO A 110 48.68 -14.74 6.18
C PRO A 110 49.70 -15.89 6.22
N LEU A 111 50.99 -15.61 6.06
CA LEU A 111 52.06 -16.61 5.96
C LEU A 111 52.92 -16.72 7.24
N GLN A 112 52.55 -16.02 8.32
CA GLN A 112 53.16 -16.10 9.65
C GLN A 112 54.71 -15.99 9.62
N GLY A 113 55.27 -15.01 8.90
CA GLY A 113 56.70 -14.71 8.89
C GLY A 113 57.55 -15.54 7.91
N ARG A 114 56.94 -16.25 6.96
CA ARG A 114 57.68 -16.95 5.87
C ARG A 114 58.12 -16.01 4.73
N THR A 115 57.80 -14.72 4.81
CA THR A 115 58.18 -13.69 3.84
C THR A 115 59.53 -13.06 4.20
N LYS A 116 60.40 -12.84 3.19
CA LYS A 116 61.82 -12.47 3.37
C LYS A 116 62.09 -11.01 3.82
N GLY A 117 61.08 -10.24 4.17
CA GLY A 117 61.23 -8.87 4.68
C GLY A 117 60.21 -8.64 5.79
N GLY A 118 60.64 -8.25 6.99
CA GLY A 118 59.83 -8.22 8.22
C GLY A 118 58.61 -7.28 8.26
N GLN A 119 58.10 -6.80 7.12
CA GLN A 119 56.86 -6.03 6.98
C GLN A 119 56.07 -6.54 5.77
N PRO A 120 54.73 -6.74 5.90
CA PRO A 120 53.90 -7.20 4.79
C PRO A 120 53.80 -6.10 3.73
N ASP A 121 54.25 -6.40 2.51
CA ASP A 121 53.99 -5.58 1.34
C ASP A 121 52.53 -5.75 0.91
N LEU A 122 51.73 -4.71 1.12
CA LEU A 122 50.29 -4.70 0.85
C LEU A 122 49.95 -4.91 -0.63
N SER A 123 50.88 -4.60 -1.53
CA SER A 123 50.72 -4.75 -2.98
C SER A 123 51.17 -6.12 -3.52
N SER A 124 51.83 -6.93 -2.69
CA SER A 124 52.34 -8.22 -3.10
C SER A 124 51.23 -9.28 -3.19
N PRO A 125 51.35 -10.32 -4.04
CA PRO A 125 50.41 -11.45 -4.07
C PRO A 125 50.33 -12.23 -2.74
N ASN A 126 51.31 -12.05 -1.87
CA ASN A 126 51.37 -12.66 -0.54
C ASN A 126 50.72 -11.78 0.55
N SER A 127 50.17 -10.62 0.19
CA SER A 127 49.38 -9.78 1.09
C SER A 127 48.06 -10.45 1.47
N PHE A 128 47.36 -9.93 2.47
CA PHE A 128 46.04 -10.44 2.85
C PHE A 128 45.07 -10.50 1.65
N HIS A 129 45.01 -9.42 0.86
CA HIS A 129 44.18 -9.32 -0.33
C HIS A 129 44.60 -10.33 -1.40
N GLY A 130 45.89 -10.43 -1.71
CA GLY A 130 46.38 -11.37 -2.72
C GLY A 130 46.21 -12.85 -2.30
N TYR A 131 46.39 -13.14 -1.02
CA TYR A 131 46.35 -14.51 -0.53
C TYR A 131 44.93 -15.05 -0.37
N TYR A 132 43.98 -14.26 0.12
CA TYR A 132 42.59 -14.72 0.33
C TYR A 132 41.62 -14.25 -0.76
N ASN A 133 42.03 -13.32 -1.63
CA ASN A 133 41.13 -12.56 -2.51
C ASN A 133 39.92 -12.01 -1.75
N PHE A 134 40.16 -11.46 -0.55
CA PHE A 134 39.14 -10.93 0.36
C PHE A 134 39.35 -9.43 0.56
N HIS A 135 38.29 -8.65 0.36
CA HIS A 135 38.31 -7.19 0.30
C HIS A 135 37.25 -6.59 1.21
N PHE A 136 37.52 -5.40 1.73
CA PHE A 136 36.59 -4.63 2.54
C PHE A 136 36.21 -3.35 1.79
N ALA A 137 34.94 -2.97 1.85
CA ALA A 137 34.48 -1.74 1.24
C ALA A 137 33.32 -1.11 2.01
N SER A 138 33.03 0.15 1.73
CA SER A 138 31.79 0.79 2.18
C SER A 138 31.03 1.39 1.00
N VAL A 139 29.71 1.47 1.13
CA VAL A 139 28.82 2.14 0.18
C VAL A 139 27.94 3.11 0.94
N ASN A 140 27.96 4.36 0.51
CA ASN A 140 27.10 5.41 1.03
C ASN A 140 25.72 5.34 0.37
N CYS A 141 24.73 4.81 1.08
CA CYS A 141 23.36 4.67 0.58
C CYS A 141 22.59 5.98 0.42
N ILE A 142 23.11 7.10 0.93
CA ILE A 142 22.53 8.43 0.65
C ILE A 142 23.02 8.95 -0.70
N ALA A 143 24.28 8.66 -1.06
CA ALA A 143 24.83 9.04 -2.35
C ALA A 143 24.42 8.05 -3.46
N TYR A 144 24.37 6.76 -3.14
CA TYR A 144 24.14 5.64 -4.06
C TYR A 144 22.99 4.77 -3.56
N GLY A 145 21.79 5.36 -3.53
CA GLY A 145 20.57 4.70 -3.05
C GLY A 145 20.12 3.54 -3.95
N ASP A 146 20.45 3.59 -5.24
CA ASP A 146 20.23 2.58 -6.26
C ASP A 146 20.86 1.23 -5.90
N VAL A 147 22.15 1.22 -5.55
CA VAL A 147 22.87 0.00 -5.15
C VAL A 147 22.27 -0.56 -3.86
N CYS A 148 21.94 0.31 -2.90
CA CYS A 148 21.35 -0.12 -1.64
C CYS A 148 19.92 -0.66 -1.80
N ALA A 149 19.14 -0.10 -2.73
CA ALA A 149 17.81 -0.61 -3.08
C ALA A 149 17.91 -1.96 -3.80
N LYS A 150 18.87 -2.11 -4.74
CA LYS A 150 19.10 -3.36 -5.48
C LYS A 150 19.34 -4.56 -4.56
N TYR A 151 20.07 -4.36 -3.47
CA TYR A 151 20.38 -5.43 -2.50
C TYR A 151 19.47 -5.43 -1.26
N ASP A 152 18.29 -4.81 -1.35
CA ASP A 152 17.26 -4.79 -0.30
C ASP A 152 17.82 -4.33 1.08
N ILE A 153 18.57 -3.23 1.09
CA ILE A 153 19.13 -2.65 2.32
C ILE A 153 18.06 -1.78 3.01
N LYS A 154 17.28 -2.39 3.91
CA LYS A 154 16.19 -1.73 4.65
C LYS A 154 16.63 -0.95 5.88
N GLY A 155 17.89 -1.08 6.30
CA GLY A 155 18.42 -0.43 7.49
C GLY A 155 19.94 -0.32 7.48
N TRP A 156 20.46 0.66 8.21
CA TRP A 156 21.90 0.94 8.25
C TRP A 156 22.43 0.91 9.70
N PRO A 157 23.66 0.40 9.93
CA PRO A 157 24.55 -0.22 8.95
C PRO A 157 24.16 -1.68 8.68
N THR A 158 24.24 -2.11 7.41
CA THR A 158 24.07 -3.51 6.98
C THR A 158 25.36 -3.99 6.31
N PHE A 159 25.74 -5.25 6.54
CA PHE A 159 26.94 -5.86 5.97
C PHE A 159 26.55 -7.04 5.08
N LEU A 160 26.98 -7.01 3.81
CA LEU A 160 26.80 -8.12 2.87
C LEU A 160 28.16 -8.61 2.41
N LEU A 161 28.32 -9.93 2.35
CA LEU A 161 29.46 -10.58 1.72
C LEU A 161 29.07 -10.96 0.30
N PHE A 162 29.84 -10.45 -0.66
CA PHE A 162 29.73 -10.80 -2.07
C PHE A 162 30.83 -11.75 -2.47
N LYS A 163 30.55 -12.59 -3.46
CA LYS A 163 31.54 -13.40 -4.16
C LYS A 163 31.29 -13.27 -5.66
N ASP A 164 32.27 -12.78 -6.40
CA ASP A 164 32.24 -12.69 -7.86
C ASP A 164 30.97 -11.96 -8.40
N GLY A 165 30.54 -10.91 -7.70
CA GLY A 165 29.37 -10.08 -8.02
C GLY A 165 28.03 -10.56 -7.44
N GLU A 166 27.97 -11.77 -6.89
CA GLU A 166 26.74 -12.33 -6.29
C GLU A 166 26.73 -12.20 -4.76
N VAL A 167 25.55 -12.02 -4.17
CA VAL A 167 25.40 -11.96 -2.71
C VAL A 167 25.54 -13.37 -2.13
N LEU A 168 26.61 -13.62 -1.38
CA LEU A 168 26.83 -14.88 -0.69
C LEU A 168 26.02 -14.95 0.61
N GLU A 169 26.11 -13.90 1.43
CA GLU A 169 25.49 -13.88 2.77
C GLU A 169 25.26 -12.47 3.30
N ARG A 170 24.18 -12.31 4.10
CA ARG A 170 23.93 -11.13 4.93
C ARG A 170 24.33 -11.40 6.37
N TYR A 171 25.28 -10.63 6.88
CA TYR A 171 25.72 -10.76 8.27
C TYR A 171 24.64 -10.27 9.25
N LYS A 172 24.23 -11.15 10.18
CA LYS A 172 23.19 -10.89 11.20
C LYS A 172 23.72 -10.91 12.64
N GLY A 173 25.03 -11.11 12.84
CA GLY A 173 25.64 -11.20 14.15
C GLY A 173 25.73 -9.86 14.89
N GLU A 174 26.23 -9.91 16.13
CA GLU A 174 26.48 -8.71 16.92
C GLU A 174 27.52 -7.81 16.22
N LYS A 175 27.37 -6.50 16.40
CA LYS A 175 28.23 -5.48 15.78
C LYS A 175 29.42 -5.12 16.68
N THR A 176 30.02 -6.12 17.30
CA THR A 176 31.20 -6.02 18.17
C THR A 176 32.45 -6.44 17.40
N MET A 177 33.63 -6.04 17.89
CA MET A 177 34.88 -6.35 17.20
C MET A 177 35.15 -7.85 17.19
N GLU A 178 34.84 -8.52 18.30
CA GLU A 178 34.99 -9.96 18.46
C GLU A 178 34.10 -10.73 17.50
N ALA A 179 32.82 -10.35 17.39
CA ALA A 179 31.86 -11.03 16.51
C ALA A 179 32.20 -10.82 15.03
N LEU A 180 32.54 -9.60 14.62
CA LEU A 180 32.93 -9.30 13.24
C LEU A 180 34.25 -9.97 12.87
N SER A 181 35.22 -10.02 13.80
CA SER A 181 36.47 -10.74 13.57
C SER A 181 36.24 -12.24 13.46
N ASN A 182 35.47 -12.85 14.36
CA ASN A 182 35.14 -14.28 14.30
C ASN A 182 34.48 -14.66 12.97
N TYR A 183 33.58 -13.81 12.45
CA TYR A 183 32.97 -14.01 11.15
C TYR A 183 34.01 -14.02 10.02
N VAL A 184 34.93 -13.05 10.00
CA VAL A 184 36.00 -13.03 8.99
C VAL A 184 36.90 -14.27 9.14
N GLU A 185 37.32 -14.63 10.35
CA GLU A 185 38.14 -15.81 10.59
C GLU A 185 37.48 -17.10 10.09
N GLU A 186 36.17 -17.26 10.32
CA GLU A 186 35.39 -18.38 9.81
C GLU A 186 35.39 -18.42 8.27
N LYS A 187 35.18 -17.27 7.61
CA LYS A 187 35.20 -17.18 6.14
C LYS A 187 36.59 -17.40 5.56
N LEU A 188 37.64 -16.91 6.21
CA LEU A 188 39.01 -17.14 5.77
C LEU A 188 39.40 -18.63 5.86
N GLU A 189 38.97 -19.32 6.92
CA GLU A 189 39.18 -20.76 7.08
C GLU A 189 38.38 -21.57 6.04
N GLN A 190 37.18 -21.10 5.65
CA GLN A 190 36.43 -21.68 4.52
C GLN A 190 37.14 -21.46 3.17
N ILE A 191 37.74 -20.29 2.95
CA ILE A 191 38.45 -19.95 1.70
C ILE A 191 39.75 -20.77 1.59
N LYS A 192 40.53 -20.85 2.67
CA LYS A 192 41.78 -21.65 2.73
C LYS A 192 41.88 -22.40 4.07
N PRO A 193 41.41 -23.65 4.13
CA PRO A 193 41.49 -24.47 5.34
C PRO A 193 42.94 -24.64 5.83
N GLY A 194 43.15 -24.47 7.13
CA GLY A 194 44.44 -24.65 7.80
C GLY A 194 45.37 -23.44 7.76
N SER A 195 44.95 -22.29 7.24
CA SER A 195 45.77 -21.08 7.18
C SER A 195 45.75 -20.25 8.47
N ARG A 196 44.73 -20.40 9.33
CA ARG A 196 44.56 -19.60 10.54
C ARG A 196 45.10 -20.29 11.80
N PRO A 197 45.59 -19.53 12.81
CA PRO A 197 46.14 -20.11 14.04
C PRO A 197 45.04 -20.79 14.88
N ARG A 198 45.31 -22.03 15.31
CA ARG A 198 44.33 -22.87 16.06
C ARG A 198 43.85 -22.28 17.40
N GLN A 199 44.56 -21.31 17.95
CA GLN A 199 44.25 -20.67 19.24
C GLN A 199 43.38 -19.41 19.08
N GLY A 200 43.01 -19.03 17.85
CA GLY A 200 42.30 -17.79 17.56
C GLY A 200 43.22 -16.57 17.53
N VAL A 201 42.66 -15.43 17.12
CA VAL A 201 43.39 -14.19 16.91
C VAL A 201 42.99 -13.16 17.96
N LYS A 202 43.96 -12.45 18.56
CA LYS A 202 43.68 -11.35 19.49
C LYS A 202 43.19 -10.14 18.69
N VAL A 203 41.98 -9.65 18.99
CA VAL A 203 41.38 -8.51 18.30
C VAL A 203 41.74 -7.18 18.96
N PRO A 204 42.04 -6.11 18.20
CA PRO A 204 42.28 -4.78 18.75
C PRO A 204 40.99 -4.11 19.22
N LYS A 205 41.07 -3.15 20.16
CA LYS A 205 39.92 -2.32 20.51
C LYS A 205 39.58 -1.35 19.36
N PRO A 206 38.29 -0.99 19.15
CA PRO A 206 37.91 0.00 18.13
C PRO A 206 38.70 1.30 18.27
N GLY A 207 39.32 1.77 17.19
CA GLY A 207 40.16 2.97 17.15
C GLY A 207 41.62 2.79 17.58
N ALA A 208 42.07 1.57 17.90
CA ALA A 208 43.48 1.31 18.19
C ALA A 208 44.35 1.42 16.93
N LYS A 209 45.58 1.94 17.06
CA LYS A 209 46.55 2.09 15.95
C LYS A 209 47.53 0.92 15.83
N GLY A 210 47.27 -0.17 16.55
CA GLY A 210 48.11 -1.36 16.54
C GLY A 210 47.75 -2.36 17.62
N ILE A 211 48.43 -3.51 17.58
CA ILE A 211 48.28 -4.62 18.52
C ILE A 211 49.59 -5.40 18.66
N ASP A 212 49.87 -5.88 19.86
CA ASP A 212 51.03 -6.73 20.14
C ASP A 212 50.87 -8.10 19.45
N ARG A 213 51.59 -8.28 18.34
CA ARG A 213 51.54 -9.49 17.47
C ARG A 213 52.01 -10.79 18.16
N ALA A 214 52.61 -10.70 19.34
CA ALA A 214 53.18 -11.84 20.08
C ALA A 214 52.28 -12.36 21.22
N ALA A 215 51.13 -11.74 21.49
CA ALA A 215 50.29 -12.09 22.64
C ALA A 215 49.13 -13.05 22.26
N THR A 216 49.03 -14.17 22.97
CA THR A 216 47.90 -15.11 22.90
C THR A 216 46.60 -14.49 23.46
N PRO A 217 45.41 -14.87 22.94
CA PRO A 217 44.13 -14.32 23.39
C PRO A 217 43.83 -14.67 24.86
N GLU A 218 43.20 -13.73 25.58
CA GLU A 218 42.91 -13.85 27.03
C GLU A 218 41.81 -14.89 27.36
N LYS A 219 41.08 -15.37 26.34
CA LYS A 219 40.15 -16.50 26.42
C LYS A 219 40.41 -17.46 25.24
N PRO A 220 40.76 -18.74 25.48
CA PRO A 220 40.75 -19.73 24.41
C PRO A 220 39.31 -19.93 23.93
N LEU A 221 39.12 -19.97 22.61
CA LEU A 221 37.90 -20.46 21.98
C LEU A 221 37.63 -21.88 22.50
N ALA A 222 36.55 -22.05 23.26
CA ALA A 222 36.12 -23.35 23.76
C ALA A 222 35.81 -24.26 22.57
N LYS A 223 36.72 -25.18 22.30
CA LYS A 223 36.47 -26.34 21.45
C LYS A 223 35.71 -27.34 22.32
N ASP A 224 34.43 -27.53 22.02
CA ASP A 224 33.68 -28.79 22.15
C ASP A 224 32.21 -28.53 21.83
N LYS A 225 31.90 -28.45 20.54
CA LYS A 225 30.70 -29.09 20.00
C LYS A 225 31.14 -29.81 18.75
N ASP A 226 30.85 -31.10 18.75
CA ASP A 226 31.27 -32.08 17.76
C ASP A 226 31.16 -31.57 16.33
N THR A 227 32.17 -31.91 15.53
CA THR A 227 32.13 -31.87 14.06
C THR A 227 31.02 -32.74 13.45
N ALA A 228 30.14 -33.34 14.26
CA ALA A 228 28.89 -34.00 13.86
C ALA A 228 27.62 -33.18 14.18
N ALA A 229 27.65 -32.21 15.10
CA ALA A 229 26.49 -31.38 15.46
C ALA A 229 26.36 -30.11 14.58
N GLY A 230 27.47 -29.62 14.03
CA GLY A 230 27.47 -28.60 12.97
C GLY A 230 27.03 -29.16 11.61
N VAL A 231 27.27 -30.45 11.37
CA VAL A 231 26.79 -31.16 10.17
C VAL A 231 25.29 -31.45 10.30
N ALA A 232 24.78 -31.80 11.48
CA ALA A 232 23.33 -31.99 11.69
C ALA A 232 22.49 -30.70 11.68
N ALA A 233 23.09 -29.53 12.00
CA ALA A 233 22.44 -28.23 11.86
C ALA A 233 22.48 -27.72 10.39
N GLY A 234 23.52 -28.09 9.63
CA GLY A 234 23.59 -27.88 8.18
C GLY A 234 22.75 -28.86 7.35
N GLU A 235 22.53 -30.09 7.84
CA GLU A 235 21.72 -31.11 7.15
C GLU A 235 20.20 -30.91 7.33
N LYS A 236 19.77 -30.11 8.32
CA LYS A 236 18.38 -29.63 8.38
C LYS A 236 18.10 -28.40 7.51
N GLN A 237 19.13 -27.75 6.97
CA GLN A 237 18.97 -26.69 5.97
C GLN A 237 19.34 -27.15 4.55
N ASN A 238 20.10 -28.24 4.40
CA ASN A 238 20.33 -28.89 3.10
C ASN A 238 19.29 -29.97 2.72
N LYS A 239 18.32 -30.29 3.60
CA LYS A 239 17.09 -30.99 3.17
C LYS A 239 16.06 -30.06 2.51
N GLU A 240 16.23 -28.75 2.58
CA GLU A 240 15.46 -27.77 1.79
C GLU A 240 16.18 -27.37 0.49
N ALA A 241 17.40 -27.87 0.24
CA ALA A 241 18.16 -27.65 -0.99
C ALA A 241 18.43 -28.93 -1.82
N ALA A 242 18.14 -30.13 -1.27
CA ALA A 242 18.26 -31.40 -2.00
C ALA A 242 17.02 -31.78 -2.82
N ASP A 243 15.84 -31.18 -2.55
CA ASP A 243 14.64 -31.32 -3.41
C ASP A 243 14.75 -30.52 -4.73
N VAL A 244 15.83 -29.76 -4.91
CA VAL A 244 16.07 -28.92 -6.11
C VAL A 244 16.96 -29.61 -7.15
N SER A 245 17.56 -30.79 -6.87
CA SER A 245 18.55 -31.42 -7.77
C SER A 245 18.17 -32.79 -8.34
N THR A 246 17.08 -33.41 -7.89
CA THR A 246 16.54 -34.64 -8.51
C THR A 246 15.54 -34.40 -9.64
N GLU A 247 15.15 -33.14 -9.89
CA GLU A 247 14.35 -32.78 -11.07
C GLU A 247 15.17 -32.63 -12.35
N THR A 248 16.50 -32.53 -12.24
CA THR A 248 17.36 -32.17 -13.37
C THR A 248 17.70 -33.33 -14.31
N THR A 249 17.46 -34.59 -13.91
CA THR A 249 17.68 -35.75 -14.80
C THR A 249 16.40 -36.24 -15.51
N SER A 250 15.22 -35.89 -14.99
CA SER A 250 13.94 -36.08 -15.68
C SER A 250 13.68 -34.99 -16.71
N ALA A 251 14.23 -33.78 -16.48
CA ALA A 251 14.14 -32.65 -17.40
C ALA A 251 14.95 -32.84 -18.71
N MET A 252 15.97 -33.71 -18.73
CA MET A 252 16.72 -34.00 -19.95
C MET A 252 16.03 -35.01 -20.89
N LEU A 253 15.04 -35.78 -20.42
CA LEU A 253 14.24 -36.68 -21.27
C LEU A 253 12.86 -36.12 -21.66
N ALA A 254 12.41 -35.03 -21.03
CA ALA A 254 11.21 -34.29 -21.42
C ALA A 254 11.50 -33.13 -22.41
N SER A 255 12.79 -32.80 -22.64
CA SER A 255 13.20 -31.76 -23.59
C SER A 255 13.15 -32.19 -25.07
N GLU A 256 12.84 -33.46 -25.37
CA GLU A 256 12.76 -33.95 -26.76
C GLU A 256 11.32 -34.05 -27.31
N THR A 257 10.29 -33.95 -26.46
CA THR A 257 8.88 -34.07 -26.89
C THR A 257 8.05 -32.78 -26.79
N ALA A 258 8.61 -31.68 -26.28
CA ALA A 258 7.95 -30.36 -26.22
C ALA A 258 8.29 -29.40 -27.38
N LYS A 259 8.80 -29.92 -28.51
CA LYS A 259 8.94 -29.17 -29.76
C LYS A 259 7.73 -29.38 -30.67
N LEU A 260 6.55 -28.94 -30.26
CA LEU A 260 5.42 -28.65 -31.16
C LEU A 260 4.38 -27.84 -30.38
N GLY A 261 4.24 -26.56 -30.70
CA GLY A 261 3.13 -25.72 -30.22
C GLY A 261 3.50 -24.52 -29.34
N ARG A 262 4.26 -23.56 -29.85
CA ARG A 262 4.18 -22.16 -29.37
C ARG A 262 3.95 -21.25 -30.58
N PRO A 263 2.87 -20.44 -30.63
CA PRO A 263 2.82 -19.35 -31.59
C PRO A 263 3.84 -18.29 -31.14
N LYS A 264 4.88 -18.08 -31.96
CA LYS A 264 5.84 -16.99 -31.81
C LYS A 264 5.16 -15.69 -32.25
N ASN A 265 5.08 -14.71 -31.37
CA ASN A 265 5.07 -13.29 -31.72
C ASN A 265 5.78 -12.50 -30.61
N ALA A 266 7.12 -12.53 -30.63
CA ALA A 266 7.94 -11.57 -29.89
C ALA A 266 8.09 -10.32 -30.78
N LYS A 267 7.62 -9.16 -30.29
CA LYS A 267 7.71 -7.88 -30.99
C LYS A 267 9.19 -7.50 -31.21
N THR A 268 9.62 -7.39 -32.46
CA THR A 268 10.96 -6.90 -32.88
C THR A 268 10.98 -5.38 -33.02
N GLY A 269 10.89 -4.66 -31.89
CA GLY A 269 10.97 -3.19 -31.84
C GLY A 269 12.14 -2.69 -30.98
N PRO A 270 12.53 -1.41 -31.09
CA PRO A 270 13.48 -0.79 -30.16
C PRO A 270 12.96 -0.88 -28.71
N PRO A 271 13.83 -0.98 -27.70
CA PRO A 271 13.40 -1.08 -26.31
C PRO A 271 12.57 0.16 -25.91
N PRO A 272 11.53 0.00 -25.07
CA PRO A 272 10.73 1.13 -24.59
C PRO A 272 11.60 2.20 -23.92
N ASN A 273 11.34 3.48 -24.21
CA ASN A 273 12.08 4.62 -23.65
C ASN A 273 13.61 4.41 -23.56
N PRO A 274 14.33 4.37 -24.69
CA PRO A 274 15.77 4.06 -24.71
C PRO A 274 16.67 5.20 -24.18
N LYS A 275 16.10 6.34 -23.78
CA LYS A 275 16.86 7.51 -23.31
C LYS A 275 16.59 7.83 -21.84
N GLY A 276 15.71 7.08 -21.17
CA GLY A 276 15.31 7.37 -19.79
C GLY A 276 14.70 8.76 -19.60
N MET A 277 14.05 9.33 -20.63
CA MET A 277 13.56 10.71 -20.62
C MET A 277 12.07 10.77 -20.97
N SER A 278 11.37 11.74 -20.40
CA SER A 278 10.00 12.07 -20.78
C SER A 278 9.98 12.63 -22.19
N VAL A 279 9.30 11.95 -23.11
CA VAL A 279 9.23 12.36 -24.52
C VAL A 279 8.11 13.40 -24.69
N PRO A 280 8.39 14.60 -25.21
CA PRO A 280 7.35 15.57 -25.52
C PRO A 280 6.51 15.09 -26.71
N LEU A 281 5.20 14.98 -26.51
CA LEU A 281 4.25 14.45 -27.50
C LEU A 281 3.43 15.57 -28.13
N THR A 282 3.60 15.74 -29.43
CA THR A 282 2.72 16.52 -30.33
C THR A 282 1.48 15.71 -30.71
N PRO A 283 0.41 16.32 -31.27
CA PRO A 283 -0.78 15.58 -31.71
C PRO A 283 -0.48 14.44 -32.69
N GLU A 284 0.43 14.67 -33.64
CA GLU A 284 0.82 13.68 -34.64
C GLU A 284 1.63 12.53 -34.03
N SER A 285 2.63 12.86 -33.21
CA SER A 285 3.43 11.84 -32.52
C SER A 285 2.60 11.06 -31.49
N PHE A 286 1.65 11.71 -30.83
CA PHE A 286 0.73 11.06 -29.89
C PHE A 286 -0.13 10.02 -30.63
N GLN A 287 -0.73 10.39 -31.77
CA GLN A 287 -1.52 9.46 -32.54
C GLN A 287 -0.68 8.26 -33.05
N LYS A 288 0.52 8.53 -33.57
CA LYS A 288 1.40 7.50 -34.13
C LYS A 288 1.98 6.57 -33.05
N LEU A 289 2.50 7.13 -31.96
CA LEU A 289 3.25 6.39 -30.94
C LEU A 289 2.38 5.85 -29.81
N VAL A 290 1.31 6.55 -29.43
CA VAL A 290 0.48 6.17 -28.27
C VAL A 290 -0.77 5.43 -28.70
N THR A 291 -1.59 6.00 -29.59
CA THR A 291 -2.92 5.42 -29.88
C THR A 291 -2.92 4.34 -30.95
N THR A 292 -2.06 4.47 -31.97
CA THR A 292 -1.95 3.49 -33.06
C THR A 292 -1.07 2.30 -32.68
N SER A 293 -0.06 2.51 -31.83
CA SER A 293 0.78 1.42 -31.32
C SER A 293 0.05 0.64 -30.22
N GLN A 294 0.52 -0.57 -29.89
CA GLN A 294 0.06 -1.32 -28.72
C GLN A 294 1.13 -1.29 -27.61
N ASP A 295 2.01 -0.31 -27.64
CA ASP A 295 3.10 -0.21 -26.68
C ASP A 295 2.62 0.59 -25.47
N PRO A 296 3.01 0.21 -24.24
CA PRO A 296 2.54 0.88 -23.05
C PRO A 296 3.19 2.26 -22.94
N TRP A 297 2.38 3.27 -22.63
CA TRP A 297 2.81 4.67 -22.47
C TRP A 297 2.24 5.25 -21.19
N PHE A 298 3.09 5.87 -20.38
CA PHE A 298 2.67 6.66 -19.23
C PHE A 298 2.85 8.14 -19.54
N VAL A 299 1.75 8.88 -19.63
CA VAL A 299 1.72 10.24 -20.18
C VAL A 299 1.15 11.22 -19.17
N LYS A 300 1.90 12.29 -18.86
CA LYS A 300 1.37 13.44 -18.10
C LYS A 300 0.85 14.52 -19.04
N PHE A 301 -0.28 15.10 -18.69
CA PHE A 301 -0.87 16.26 -19.34
C PHE A 301 -0.71 17.46 -18.40
N TYR A 302 -0.01 18.48 -18.87
CA TYR A 302 0.43 19.59 -18.02
C TYR A 302 0.37 20.93 -18.75
N VAL A 303 0.57 21.99 -17.96
CA VAL A 303 0.71 23.37 -18.44
C VAL A 303 1.87 24.02 -17.67
N PRO A 304 2.76 24.80 -18.30
CA PRO A 304 4.01 25.25 -17.69
C PRO A 304 3.85 26.20 -16.50
N TRP A 305 2.77 27.00 -16.45
CA TRP A 305 2.52 27.95 -15.36
C TRP A 305 1.84 27.33 -14.13
N CYS A 306 1.45 26.05 -14.18
CA CYS A 306 0.75 25.40 -13.06
C CYS A 306 1.76 24.96 -11.98
N SER A 307 1.67 25.54 -10.78
CA SER A 307 2.53 25.18 -9.64
C SER A 307 2.52 23.66 -9.34
N HIS A 308 1.35 23.00 -9.34
CA HIS A 308 1.28 21.54 -9.14
C HIS A 308 2.00 20.75 -10.25
N CYS A 309 2.02 21.24 -11.48
CA CYS A 309 2.77 20.61 -12.58
C CYS A 309 4.28 20.80 -12.41
N GLN A 310 4.71 21.98 -11.96
CA GLN A 310 6.12 22.29 -11.69
C GLN A 310 6.66 21.42 -10.57
N HIS A 311 5.88 21.21 -9.50
CA HIS A 311 6.25 20.29 -8.40
C HIS A 311 6.36 18.83 -8.85
N LEU A 312 5.53 18.38 -9.80
CA LEU A 312 5.58 17.02 -10.34
C LEU A 312 6.73 16.82 -11.35
N ALA A 313 7.16 17.88 -12.04
CA ALA A 313 8.16 17.80 -13.10
C ALA A 313 9.46 17.06 -12.71
N PRO A 314 10.13 17.34 -11.56
CA PRO A 314 11.35 16.61 -11.19
C PRO A 314 11.07 15.13 -10.94
N THR A 315 10.03 14.80 -10.17
CA THR A 315 9.64 13.40 -9.89
C THR A 315 9.30 12.63 -11.17
N TRP A 316 8.66 13.29 -12.15
CA TRP A 316 8.34 12.67 -13.43
C TRP A 316 9.58 12.38 -14.28
N ALA A 317 10.57 13.27 -14.24
CA ALA A 317 11.84 13.07 -14.94
C ALA A 317 12.64 11.92 -14.32
N GLU A 318 12.66 11.83 -12.98
CA GLU A 318 13.27 10.69 -12.26
C GLU A 318 12.57 9.37 -12.59
N MET A 319 11.23 9.34 -12.56
CA MET A 319 10.46 8.16 -12.96
C MET A 319 10.77 7.76 -14.41
N ALA A 320 10.93 8.72 -15.33
CA ALA A 320 11.29 8.41 -16.72
C ALA A 320 12.66 7.74 -16.84
N LYS A 321 13.62 8.06 -15.97
CA LYS A 321 14.94 7.42 -15.91
C LYS A 321 14.84 6.00 -15.37
N GLU A 322 14.11 5.80 -14.28
CA GLU A 322 13.92 4.47 -13.67
C GLU A 322 13.17 3.47 -14.58
N MET A 323 12.32 4.01 -15.46
CA MET A 323 11.56 3.24 -16.44
C MET A 323 12.27 3.09 -17.79
N GLU A 324 13.55 3.48 -17.89
CA GLU A 324 14.38 3.27 -19.07
C GLU A 324 14.40 1.79 -19.48
N GLY A 325 14.20 1.52 -20.77
CA GLY A 325 14.12 0.16 -21.31
C GLY A 325 12.85 -0.62 -20.93
N LYS A 326 11.99 -0.10 -20.04
CA LYS A 326 10.83 -0.83 -19.48
C LYS A 326 9.48 -0.26 -19.92
N LEU A 327 9.31 1.06 -19.86
CA LEU A 327 8.03 1.73 -20.17
C LEU A 327 8.25 3.06 -20.88
N ASN A 328 7.45 3.34 -21.91
CA ASN A 328 7.48 4.64 -22.55
C ASN A 328 6.89 5.72 -21.65
N VAL A 329 7.62 6.80 -21.43
CA VAL A 329 7.16 7.94 -20.61
C VAL A 329 7.04 9.17 -21.51
N GLY A 330 5.88 9.82 -21.47
CA GLY A 330 5.58 10.96 -22.32
C GLY A 330 5.02 12.15 -21.55
N GLU A 331 5.04 13.31 -22.20
CA GLU A 331 4.42 14.52 -21.69
C GLU A 331 3.74 15.32 -22.79
N VAL A 332 2.58 15.88 -22.47
CA VAL A 332 1.78 16.70 -23.39
C VAL A 332 1.58 18.07 -22.75
N ASN A 333 2.06 19.11 -23.43
CA ASN A 333 1.78 20.49 -23.06
C ASN A 333 0.41 20.91 -23.63
N CYS A 334 -0.57 21.08 -22.75
CA CYS A 334 -1.94 21.44 -23.12
C CYS A 334 -2.14 22.89 -23.55
N GLU A 335 -1.17 23.77 -23.27
CA GLU A 335 -1.17 25.14 -23.80
C GLU A 335 -0.80 25.14 -25.30
N GLN A 336 0.15 24.29 -25.69
CA GLN A 336 0.55 24.15 -27.10
C GLN A 336 -0.42 23.26 -27.89
N SER A 337 -1.04 22.27 -27.25
CA SER A 337 -1.92 21.29 -27.89
C SER A 337 -3.30 21.16 -27.20
N PRO A 338 -4.12 22.22 -27.17
CA PRO A 338 -5.39 22.22 -26.42
C PRO A 338 -6.42 21.22 -26.95
N ARG A 339 -6.43 20.95 -28.27
CA ARG A 339 -7.33 19.96 -28.88
C ARG A 339 -7.05 18.54 -28.38
N LEU A 340 -5.77 18.14 -28.36
CA LEU A 340 -5.35 16.83 -27.86
C LEU A 340 -5.78 16.62 -26.40
N CYS A 341 -5.63 17.63 -25.55
CA CYS A 341 -6.03 17.52 -24.14
C CYS A 341 -7.56 17.46 -23.96
N LYS A 342 -8.31 18.17 -24.82
CA LYS A 342 -9.77 18.06 -24.86
C LYS A 342 -10.23 16.67 -25.30
N ASP A 343 -9.59 16.09 -26.32
CA ASP A 343 -9.89 14.74 -26.82
C ASP A 343 -9.53 13.66 -25.78
N ALA A 344 -8.41 13.86 -25.07
CA ALA A 344 -8.01 13.09 -23.91
C ALA A 344 -8.86 13.41 -22.65
N LYS A 345 -9.92 14.23 -22.74
CA LYS A 345 -10.83 14.59 -21.64
C LYS A 345 -10.09 15.03 -20.36
N VAL A 346 -9.01 15.79 -20.51
CA VAL A 346 -8.28 16.35 -19.38
C VAL A 346 -9.12 17.46 -18.76
N SER A 347 -9.51 17.30 -17.49
CA SER A 347 -10.35 18.25 -16.76
C SER A 347 -9.55 19.16 -15.81
N ALA A 348 -8.37 18.69 -15.36
CA ALA A 348 -7.51 19.41 -14.42
C ALA A 348 -6.02 19.16 -14.74
N TYR A 349 -5.13 19.96 -14.15
CA TYR A 349 -3.69 19.81 -14.34
C TYR A 349 -2.97 19.64 -12.99
N PRO A 350 -1.96 18.76 -12.89
CA PRO A 350 -1.60 17.73 -13.87
C PRO A 350 -2.61 16.56 -13.86
N THR A 351 -2.92 16.02 -15.04
CA THR A 351 -3.62 14.73 -15.18
C THR A 351 -2.67 13.72 -15.78
N ILE A 352 -2.66 12.49 -15.26
CA ILE A 352 -1.73 11.45 -15.69
C ILE A 352 -2.54 10.25 -16.17
N TYR A 353 -2.22 9.76 -17.37
CA TYR A 353 -2.90 8.61 -17.97
C TYR A 353 -1.87 7.55 -18.36
N PHE A 354 -2.23 6.29 -18.14
CA PHE A 354 -1.56 5.15 -18.74
C PHE A 354 -2.34 4.71 -19.98
N PHE A 355 -1.63 4.52 -21.09
CA PHE A 355 -2.16 4.15 -22.39
C PHE A 355 -1.61 2.81 -22.83
N ARG A 356 -2.45 2.03 -23.50
CA ARG A 356 -2.06 0.88 -24.31
C ARG A 356 -2.94 0.90 -25.56
N GLY A 357 -2.37 1.44 -26.63
CA GLY A 357 -3.13 1.80 -27.83
C GLY A 357 -4.23 2.83 -27.57
N GLY A 358 -5.41 2.57 -28.13
CA GLY A 358 -6.56 3.49 -28.02
C GLY A 358 -7.20 3.55 -26.63
N GLU A 359 -6.79 2.68 -25.71
CA GLU A 359 -7.37 2.59 -24.37
C GLU A 359 -6.48 3.24 -23.32
N ARG A 360 -7.12 3.74 -22.25
CA ARG A 360 -6.44 4.50 -21.20
C ARG A 360 -7.10 4.37 -19.84
N VAL A 361 -6.29 4.49 -18.80
CA VAL A 361 -6.73 4.58 -17.40
C VAL A 361 -6.10 5.79 -16.73
N GLU A 362 -6.87 6.50 -15.91
CA GLU A 362 -6.38 7.64 -15.13
C GLU A 362 -5.62 7.15 -13.90
N TYR A 363 -4.46 7.75 -13.65
CA TYR A 363 -3.73 7.54 -12.41
C TYR A 363 -4.26 8.48 -11.32
N GLN A 364 -4.85 7.90 -10.27
CA GLN A 364 -5.43 8.64 -9.14
C GLN A 364 -4.63 8.50 -7.84
N GLY A 365 -3.44 7.88 -7.91
CA GLY A 365 -2.57 7.68 -6.75
C GLY A 365 -1.83 8.94 -6.31
N LEU A 366 -1.07 8.81 -5.22
CA LEU A 366 -0.15 9.84 -4.75
C LEU A 366 0.95 10.09 -5.78
N ARG A 367 1.44 11.32 -5.91
CA ARG A 367 2.37 11.70 -6.97
C ARG A 367 3.85 11.58 -6.55
N GLY A 368 4.15 10.73 -5.57
CA GLY A 368 5.51 10.40 -5.17
C GLY A 368 6.18 9.44 -6.15
N LEU A 369 7.51 9.44 -6.21
CA LEU A 369 8.27 8.57 -7.11
C LEU A 369 7.92 7.09 -6.89
N GLY A 370 7.90 6.63 -5.63
CA GLY A 370 7.57 5.25 -5.28
C GLY A 370 6.17 4.82 -5.71
N ASP A 371 5.18 5.69 -5.58
CA ASP A 371 3.79 5.41 -5.97
C ASP A 371 3.62 5.34 -7.49
N LEU A 372 4.31 6.23 -8.22
CA LEU A 372 4.33 6.22 -9.69
C LEU A 372 5.01 4.97 -10.23
N LEU A 373 6.16 4.57 -9.67
CA LEU A 373 6.87 3.34 -10.05
C LEU A 373 6.08 2.09 -9.69
N SER A 374 5.47 2.04 -8.51
CA SER A 374 4.60 0.94 -8.08
C SER A 374 3.46 0.72 -9.07
N PHE A 375 2.78 1.81 -9.46
CA PHE A 375 1.74 1.74 -10.48
C PHE A 375 2.28 1.34 -11.85
N ALA A 376 3.40 1.92 -12.30
CA ALA A 376 4.00 1.61 -13.59
C ALA A 376 4.40 0.12 -13.70
N ASN A 377 5.01 -0.44 -12.65
CA ASN A 377 5.37 -1.87 -12.62
C ASN A 377 4.13 -2.77 -12.61
N LYS A 378 3.09 -2.44 -11.85
CA LYS A 378 1.81 -3.17 -11.88
C LYS A 378 1.13 -3.07 -13.25
N ALA A 379 1.25 -1.93 -13.92
CA ALA A 379 0.72 -1.73 -15.27
C ALA A 379 1.46 -2.59 -16.30
N LEU A 380 2.77 -2.77 -16.17
CA LEU A 380 3.55 -3.67 -17.02
C LEU A 380 3.20 -5.16 -16.79
N ASP A 381 2.83 -5.55 -15.56
CA ASP A 381 2.41 -6.92 -15.22
C ASP A 381 0.92 -7.21 -15.48
N SER A 382 0.18 -6.30 -16.12
CA SER A 382 -1.29 -6.40 -16.24
C SER A 382 -1.80 -7.38 -17.30
N ASP A 383 -0.93 -8.00 -18.09
CA ASP A 383 -1.32 -8.88 -19.19
C ASP A 383 -2.02 -10.17 -18.70
N VAL A 384 -2.99 -10.66 -19.47
CA VAL A 384 -3.76 -11.87 -19.13
C VAL A 384 -2.92 -13.12 -19.32
N LYS A 385 -2.42 -13.69 -18.22
CA LYS A 385 -1.58 -14.91 -18.24
C LYS A 385 -2.43 -16.18 -18.25
N TYR A 386 -1.94 -17.20 -18.95
CA TYR A 386 -2.47 -18.56 -18.85
C TYR A 386 -1.96 -19.23 -17.57
N VAL A 387 -2.84 -19.97 -16.88
CA VAL A 387 -2.57 -20.56 -15.58
C VAL A 387 -3.17 -21.96 -15.49
N ASP A 388 -2.39 -22.91 -14.99
CA ASP A 388 -2.83 -24.27 -14.69
C ASP A 388 -3.27 -24.42 -13.21
N ALA A 389 -3.68 -25.62 -12.80
CA ALA A 389 -4.19 -25.82 -11.43
C ALA A 389 -3.13 -25.61 -10.33
N ALA A 390 -1.86 -25.91 -10.63
CA ALA A 390 -0.75 -25.78 -9.67
C ALA A 390 -0.35 -24.32 -9.49
N ALA A 391 -0.11 -23.59 -10.59
CA ALA A 391 0.22 -22.17 -10.56
C ALA A 391 -0.94 -21.34 -9.99
N PHE A 392 -2.19 -21.75 -10.23
CA PHE A 392 -3.34 -21.09 -9.61
C PHE A 392 -3.32 -21.18 -8.08
N LYS A 393 -2.94 -22.34 -7.53
CA LYS A 393 -2.84 -22.52 -6.08
C LYS A 393 -1.75 -21.65 -5.46
N GLU A 394 -0.60 -21.55 -6.12
CA GLU A 394 0.49 -20.65 -5.68
C GLU A 394 0.03 -19.18 -5.69
N MET A 395 -0.68 -18.75 -6.74
CA MET A 395 -1.20 -17.39 -6.80
C MET A 395 -2.23 -17.10 -5.71
N GLU A 396 -3.10 -18.06 -5.35
CA GLU A 396 -4.06 -17.87 -4.25
C GLU A 396 -3.38 -17.63 -2.89
N GLU A 397 -2.12 -18.04 -2.70
CA GLU A 397 -1.36 -17.76 -1.47
C GLU A 397 -0.76 -16.34 -1.47
N THR A 398 -0.43 -15.81 -2.65
CA THR A 398 0.20 -14.49 -2.80
C THR A 398 -0.79 -13.35 -3.04
N GLU A 399 -1.87 -13.61 -3.78
CA GLU A 399 -2.81 -12.61 -4.27
C GLU A 399 -4.18 -12.82 -3.61
N GLU A 400 -4.72 -11.76 -3.02
CA GLU A 400 -6.02 -11.87 -2.31
C GLU A 400 -7.22 -11.88 -3.25
N VAL A 401 -7.06 -11.35 -4.48
CA VAL A 401 -8.14 -11.20 -5.47
C VAL A 401 -7.63 -11.61 -6.85
N ILE A 402 -8.20 -12.68 -7.39
CA ILE A 402 -7.84 -13.22 -8.70
C ILE A 402 -9.10 -13.38 -9.54
N PHE A 403 -9.16 -12.69 -10.68
CA PHE A 403 -10.18 -12.94 -11.69
C PHE A 403 -9.74 -14.08 -12.59
N VAL A 404 -10.62 -15.07 -12.78
CA VAL A 404 -10.34 -16.27 -13.57
C VAL A 404 -11.35 -16.37 -14.70
N TYR A 405 -10.83 -16.33 -15.92
CA TYR A 405 -11.57 -16.54 -17.15
C TYR A 405 -11.39 -17.98 -17.63
N PHE A 406 -12.47 -18.75 -17.54
CA PHE A 406 -12.57 -20.11 -18.03
C PHE A 406 -12.94 -20.09 -19.51
N PHE A 407 -12.05 -20.64 -20.34
CA PHE A 407 -12.21 -20.70 -21.78
C PHE A 407 -12.15 -22.15 -22.29
N ASP A 408 -12.80 -22.39 -23.41
CA ASP A 408 -12.79 -23.66 -24.15
C ASP A 408 -12.27 -23.43 -25.59
N ASP A 409 -12.05 -24.49 -26.34
CA ASP A 409 -11.58 -24.46 -27.74
C ASP A 409 -12.51 -23.66 -28.66
N ALA A 410 -13.79 -23.54 -28.31
CA ALA A 410 -14.78 -22.75 -29.04
C ALA A 410 -14.71 -21.23 -28.79
N THR A 411 -13.86 -20.77 -27.86
CA THR A 411 -13.73 -19.35 -27.50
C THR A 411 -13.06 -18.56 -28.62
N THR A 412 -13.64 -17.41 -29.02
CA THR A 412 -13.13 -16.67 -30.18
C THR A 412 -12.01 -15.70 -29.79
N SER A 413 -11.24 -15.24 -30.79
CA SER A 413 -10.24 -14.17 -30.58
C SER A 413 -10.86 -12.85 -30.11
N GLU A 414 -12.14 -12.61 -30.40
CA GLU A 414 -12.87 -11.42 -29.94
C GLU A 414 -13.09 -11.45 -28.44
N ASP A 415 -13.32 -12.63 -27.87
CA ASP A 415 -13.49 -12.82 -26.43
C ASP A 415 -12.19 -12.51 -25.69
N PHE A 416 -11.06 -12.99 -26.19
CA PHE A 416 -9.74 -12.66 -25.64
C PHE A 416 -9.40 -11.17 -25.81
N ALA A 417 -9.71 -10.57 -26.97
CA ALA A 417 -9.53 -9.14 -27.17
C ALA A 417 -10.39 -8.32 -26.19
N ALA A 418 -11.62 -8.74 -25.88
CA ALA A 418 -12.44 -8.08 -24.86
C ALA A 418 -11.86 -8.21 -23.45
N LEU A 419 -11.27 -9.36 -23.13
CA LEU A 419 -10.59 -9.62 -21.86
C LEU A 419 -9.35 -8.73 -21.68
N ASP A 420 -8.53 -8.61 -22.72
CA ASP A 420 -7.31 -7.80 -22.70
C ASP A 420 -7.61 -6.32 -22.43
N ARG A 421 -8.76 -5.81 -22.90
CA ARG A 421 -9.20 -4.42 -22.63
C ARG A 421 -9.48 -4.15 -21.15
N LEU A 422 -9.95 -5.17 -20.41
CA LEU A 422 -10.26 -5.04 -18.98
C LEU A 422 -9.00 -4.85 -18.15
N THR A 423 -7.85 -5.37 -18.60
CA THR A 423 -6.57 -5.35 -17.85
C THR A 423 -6.18 -3.96 -17.38
N LEU A 424 -6.36 -2.94 -18.22
CA LEU A 424 -5.99 -1.55 -17.89
C LEU A 424 -6.79 -0.98 -16.73
N SER A 425 -8.08 -1.32 -16.65
CA SER A 425 -8.95 -0.83 -15.58
C SER A 425 -8.71 -1.55 -14.25
N LEU A 426 -8.04 -2.70 -14.28
CA LEU A 426 -7.74 -3.52 -13.11
C LEU A 426 -6.35 -3.24 -12.51
N ILE A 427 -5.54 -2.38 -13.16
CA ILE A 427 -4.20 -2.04 -12.70
C ILE A 427 -4.26 -1.53 -11.25
N GLY A 428 -3.53 -2.21 -10.36
CA GLY A 428 -3.48 -1.85 -8.96
C GLY A 428 -4.63 -2.38 -8.10
N HIS A 429 -5.66 -2.97 -8.72
CA HIS A 429 -6.84 -3.51 -8.03
C HIS A 429 -6.83 -5.04 -7.96
N ALA A 430 -6.66 -5.73 -9.09
CA ALA A 430 -6.69 -7.19 -9.13
C ALA A 430 -5.97 -7.75 -10.36
N LYS A 431 -5.57 -9.02 -10.28
CA LYS A 431 -5.02 -9.77 -11.42
C LYS A 431 -6.11 -10.53 -12.15
N ILE A 432 -5.93 -10.69 -13.46
CA ILE A 432 -6.82 -11.48 -14.31
C ILE A 432 -6.00 -12.56 -15.03
N VAL A 433 -6.51 -13.78 -14.97
CA VAL A 433 -5.87 -14.97 -15.55
C VAL A 433 -6.87 -15.76 -16.37
N LYS A 434 -6.38 -16.54 -17.32
CA LYS A 434 -7.20 -17.44 -18.13
C LYS A 434 -6.78 -18.89 -17.96
N THR A 435 -7.75 -19.80 -17.98
CA THR A 435 -7.51 -21.23 -17.80
C THR A 435 -8.55 -22.08 -18.55
N ASP A 436 -8.12 -23.25 -19.01
CA ASP A 436 -8.92 -24.33 -19.60
C ASP A 436 -8.89 -25.59 -18.71
N SER A 437 -8.31 -25.49 -17.51
CA SER A 437 -8.09 -26.63 -16.63
C SER A 437 -9.40 -27.19 -16.08
N GLN A 438 -9.69 -28.45 -16.43
CA GLN A 438 -10.85 -29.17 -15.93
C GLN A 438 -10.82 -29.38 -14.40
N ILE A 439 -9.63 -29.46 -13.80
CA ILE A 439 -9.45 -29.59 -12.35
C ILE A 439 -10.01 -28.35 -11.66
N LEU A 440 -9.65 -27.16 -12.17
CA LEU A 440 -10.17 -25.89 -11.65
C LEU A 440 -11.66 -25.75 -11.93
N ALA A 441 -12.13 -26.15 -13.11
CA ALA A 441 -13.56 -26.12 -13.43
C ALA A 441 -14.38 -26.99 -12.47
N ASN A 442 -13.90 -28.18 -12.13
CA ASN A 442 -14.54 -29.08 -11.17
C ASN A 442 -14.53 -28.48 -9.75
N ARG A 443 -13.40 -27.90 -9.31
CA ARG A 443 -13.27 -27.22 -8.00
C ARG A 443 -14.30 -26.09 -7.85
N PHE A 444 -14.43 -25.27 -8.89
CA PHE A 444 -15.35 -24.13 -8.92
C PHE A 444 -16.74 -24.48 -9.47
N LYS A 445 -17.07 -25.77 -9.64
CA LYS A 445 -18.39 -26.24 -10.09
C LYS A 445 -18.87 -25.57 -11.39
N ILE A 446 -17.94 -25.33 -12.32
CA ILE A 446 -18.20 -24.71 -13.60
C ILE A 446 -18.70 -25.78 -14.56
N SER A 447 -19.95 -25.64 -15.00
CA SER A 447 -20.59 -26.53 -15.98
C SER A 447 -20.76 -25.87 -17.35
N THR A 448 -20.70 -24.54 -17.41
CA THR A 448 -20.92 -23.77 -18.63
C THR A 448 -19.68 -22.95 -18.98
N TRP A 449 -19.33 -22.92 -20.26
CA TRP A 449 -18.17 -22.22 -20.81
C TRP A 449 -18.61 -21.30 -21.95
N PRO A 450 -17.95 -20.14 -22.15
CA PRO A 450 -16.94 -19.53 -21.29
C PRO A 450 -17.55 -18.94 -20.00
N ARG A 451 -16.74 -18.82 -18.94
CA ARG A 451 -17.19 -18.31 -17.63
C ARG A 451 -16.16 -17.40 -16.98
N LEU A 452 -16.60 -16.34 -16.33
CA LEU A 452 -15.75 -15.44 -15.55
C LEU A 452 -16.17 -15.51 -14.08
N LEU A 453 -15.18 -15.65 -13.20
CA LEU A 453 -15.36 -15.57 -11.77
C LEU A 453 -14.22 -14.79 -11.13
N VAL A 454 -14.42 -14.40 -9.87
CA VAL A 454 -13.35 -13.90 -9.00
C VAL A 454 -13.18 -14.87 -7.84
N SER A 455 -11.94 -15.26 -7.53
CA SER A 455 -11.57 -15.94 -6.30
C SER A 455 -11.06 -14.89 -5.32
N ARG A 456 -11.75 -14.74 -4.18
CA ARG A 456 -11.32 -13.87 -3.07
C ARG A 456 -11.05 -14.75 -1.86
N ASP A 457 -9.80 -14.84 -1.43
CA ASP A 457 -9.37 -15.78 -0.37
C ASP A 457 -9.92 -17.22 -0.59
N GLY A 458 -9.92 -17.69 -1.85
CA GLY A 458 -10.43 -19.01 -2.24
C GLY A 458 -11.95 -19.12 -2.41
N ARG A 459 -12.73 -18.07 -2.12
CA ARG A 459 -14.18 -18.05 -2.34
C ARG A 459 -14.54 -17.52 -3.74
N PRO A 460 -15.23 -18.32 -4.57
CA PRO A 460 -15.63 -17.88 -5.90
C PRO A 460 -16.87 -16.97 -5.85
N THR A 461 -16.86 -15.90 -6.63
CA THR A 461 -18.05 -15.12 -6.99
C THR A 461 -18.16 -15.09 -8.51
N TYR A 462 -19.32 -15.48 -9.04
CA TYR A 462 -19.50 -15.67 -10.48
C TYR A 462 -20.10 -14.45 -11.14
N TYR A 463 -19.64 -14.15 -12.36
CA TYR A 463 -20.31 -13.17 -13.21
C TYR A 463 -21.54 -13.80 -13.86
N ASN A 464 -22.72 -13.26 -13.57
CA ASN A 464 -24.00 -13.77 -14.08
C ASN A 464 -24.32 -13.23 -15.48
N ALA A 465 -23.55 -13.66 -16.49
CA ALA A 465 -23.87 -13.41 -17.89
C ALA A 465 -25.14 -14.18 -18.31
N LEU A 466 -26.06 -13.51 -19.00
CA LEU A 466 -27.27 -14.12 -19.57
C LEU A 466 -26.97 -14.77 -20.93
N ALA A 467 -26.10 -14.16 -21.71
CA ALA A 467 -25.63 -14.68 -22.99
C ALA A 467 -24.10 -14.57 -23.12
N PRO A 468 -23.44 -15.40 -23.94
CA PRO A 468 -22.00 -15.29 -24.19
C PRO A 468 -21.56 -13.90 -24.66
N LYS A 469 -22.41 -13.19 -25.42
CA LYS A 469 -22.15 -11.81 -25.86
C LYS A 469 -21.97 -10.83 -24.68
N ASP A 470 -22.63 -11.06 -23.55
CA ASP A 470 -22.48 -10.18 -22.37
C ASP A 470 -21.06 -10.24 -21.80
N MET A 471 -20.32 -11.34 -22.02
CA MET A 471 -18.91 -11.47 -21.63
C MET A 471 -17.99 -10.54 -22.43
N ARG A 472 -18.43 -10.13 -23.64
CA ARG A 472 -17.70 -9.18 -24.49
C ARG A 472 -18.05 -7.72 -24.18
N ASP A 473 -19.12 -7.49 -23.41
CA ASP A 473 -19.53 -6.14 -23.03
C ASP A 473 -18.63 -5.62 -21.92
N PHE A 474 -17.60 -4.89 -22.33
CA PHE A 474 -16.62 -4.26 -21.45
C PHE A 474 -17.27 -3.52 -20.28
N ARG A 475 -18.34 -2.75 -20.51
CA ARG A 475 -18.95 -1.94 -19.44
C ARG A 475 -19.62 -2.84 -18.41
N LYS A 476 -20.41 -3.82 -18.83
CA LYS A 476 -21.10 -4.71 -17.89
C LYS A 476 -20.12 -5.55 -17.08
N VAL A 477 -19.08 -6.08 -17.73
CA VAL A 477 -18.05 -6.86 -17.05
C VAL A 477 -17.27 -5.98 -16.09
N LEU A 478 -16.79 -4.82 -16.53
CA LEU A 478 -16.04 -3.90 -15.67
C LEU A 478 -16.86 -3.43 -14.46
N THR A 479 -18.14 -3.07 -14.65
CA THR A 479 -19.02 -2.66 -13.54
C THR A 479 -19.19 -3.79 -12.52
N TRP A 480 -19.28 -5.04 -12.97
CA TRP A 480 -19.28 -6.18 -12.06
C TRP A 480 -17.93 -6.39 -11.39
N MET A 481 -16.81 -6.30 -12.11
CA MET A 481 -15.48 -6.44 -11.53
C MET A 481 -15.23 -5.38 -10.45
N GLN A 482 -15.61 -4.13 -10.70
CA GLN A 482 -15.52 -3.03 -9.73
C GLN A 482 -16.31 -3.29 -8.44
N SER A 483 -17.40 -4.06 -8.49
CA SER A 483 -18.15 -4.38 -7.26
C SER A 483 -17.50 -5.48 -6.42
N VAL A 484 -16.53 -6.23 -6.98
CA VAL A 484 -15.91 -7.41 -6.34
C VAL A 484 -14.38 -7.43 -6.38
N TRP A 485 -13.71 -6.38 -6.86
CA TRP A 485 -12.25 -6.34 -6.99
C TRP A 485 -11.49 -6.06 -5.68
N LEU A 486 -12.19 -5.69 -4.61
CA LEU A 486 -11.57 -5.50 -3.31
C LEU A 486 -11.45 -6.85 -2.60
N PRO A 487 -10.34 -7.09 -1.87
CA PRO A 487 -10.25 -8.25 -1.00
C PRO A 487 -11.34 -8.21 0.06
N ILE A 488 -11.58 -9.33 0.73
CA ILE A 488 -12.68 -9.46 1.71
C ILE A 488 -12.51 -8.47 2.87
N VAL A 489 -11.26 -8.20 3.25
CA VAL A 489 -10.89 -7.22 4.26
C VAL A 489 -9.75 -6.33 3.71
N PRO A 490 -10.07 -5.31 2.89
CA PRO A 490 -9.09 -4.38 2.34
C PRO A 490 -8.56 -3.42 3.40
N GLU A 491 -7.37 -2.89 3.14
CA GLU A 491 -6.86 -1.72 3.86
C GLU A 491 -7.65 -0.48 3.42
N LEU A 492 -8.11 0.31 4.40
CA LEU A 492 -8.76 1.58 4.20
C LEU A 492 -7.70 2.65 3.91
N THR A 493 -7.75 3.20 2.71
CA THR A 493 -6.87 4.28 2.24
C THR A 493 -7.71 5.45 1.77
N ALA A 494 -7.10 6.63 1.59
CA ALA A 494 -7.82 7.80 1.08
C ALA A 494 -8.44 7.56 -0.32
N ALA A 495 -7.86 6.67 -1.14
CA ALA A 495 -8.31 6.38 -2.49
C ALA A 495 -9.58 5.50 -2.52
N ASN A 496 -9.67 4.49 -1.65
CA ASN A 496 -10.79 3.53 -1.62
C ASN A 496 -11.82 3.81 -0.51
N ALA A 497 -11.56 4.76 0.40
CA ALA A 497 -12.43 5.01 1.55
C ALA A 497 -13.88 5.26 1.17
N LYS A 498 -14.15 6.04 0.12
CA LYS A 498 -15.51 6.31 -0.34
C LYS A 498 -16.22 5.05 -0.83
N GLU A 499 -15.52 4.19 -1.56
CA GLU A 499 -16.08 2.94 -2.11
C GLU A 499 -16.41 1.92 -0.99
N ILE A 500 -15.56 1.86 0.03
CA ILE A 500 -15.75 0.96 1.17
C ILE A 500 -16.86 1.46 2.11
N MET A 501 -16.89 2.76 2.41
CA MET A 501 -17.70 3.34 3.49
C MET A 501 -19.12 3.72 3.08
N THR A 502 -19.36 4.04 1.81
CA THR A 502 -20.67 4.56 1.36
C THR A 502 -21.70 3.44 1.23
N GLY A 503 -22.93 3.67 1.70
CA GLY A 503 -24.06 2.76 1.46
C GLY A 503 -24.02 1.45 2.26
N LYS A 504 -23.04 1.24 3.13
CA LYS A 504 -22.83 -0.02 3.89
C LYS A 504 -22.53 0.26 5.35
N TYR A 505 -22.76 -0.73 6.22
CA TYR A 505 -22.12 -0.76 7.53
C TYR A 505 -20.69 -1.24 7.35
N VAL A 506 -19.71 -0.54 7.90
CA VAL A 506 -18.31 -0.94 7.78
C VAL A 506 -17.77 -1.37 9.13
N VAL A 507 -17.41 -2.65 9.24
CA VAL A 507 -16.61 -3.16 10.35
C VAL A 507 -15.16 -2.77 10.06
N LEU A 508 -14.69 -1.73 10.75
CA LEU A 508 -13.37 -1.15 10.62
C LEU A 508 -12.45 -1.63 11.75
N GLY A 509 -11.52 -2.52 11.44
CA GLY A 509 -10.46 -2.93 12.35
C GLY A 509 -9.34 -1.89 12.42
N ILE A 510 -9.07 -1.37 13.61
CA ILE A 510 -7.96 -0.45 13.86
C ILE A 510 -6.80 -1.30 14.36
N LEU A 511 -5.86 -1.57 13.46
CA LEU A 511 -4.74 -2.49 13.69
C LEU A 511 -3.42 -1.73 13.68
N SER A 512 -2.41 -2.24 14.39
CA SER A 512 -1.07 -1.63 14.42
C SER A 512 -0.01 -2.58 13.84
N ARG A 513 0.78 -2.09 12.89
CA ARG A 513 1.90 -2.84 12.31
C ARG A 513 3.10 -2.97 13.26
N GLU A 514 3.12 -2.23 14.37
CA GLU A 514 4.21 -2.27 15.37
C GLU A 514 4.32 -3.64 16.05
N ARG A 515 3.21 -4.37 16.17
CA ARG A 515 3.14 -5.70 16.78
C ARG A 515 2.70 -6.72 15.72
N PRO A 516 3.64 -7.29 14.94
CA PRO A 516 3.30 -8.08 13.76
C PRO A 516 2.50 -9.35 14.09
N ASP A 517 2.76 -9.98 15.23
CA ASP A 517 2.06 -11.20 15.64
C ASP A 517 0.57 -10.94 15.91
N GLU A 518 0.27 -9.89 16.67
CA GLU A 518 -1.11 -9.45 16.94
C GLU A 518 -1.80 -8.96 15.66
N PHE A 519 -1.10 -8.16 14.85
CA PHE A 519 -1.61 -7.69 13.57
C PHE A 519 -2.06 -8.84 12.67
N MET A 520 -1.23 -9.87 12.52
CA MET A 520 -1.55 -11.04 11.69
C MET A 520 -2.69 -11.86 12.28
N GLN A 521 -2.75 -12.00 13.60
CA GLN A 521 -3.85 -12.68 14.29
C GLN A 521 -5.18 -11.93 14.12
N SER A 522 -5.21 -10.64 14.43
CA SER A 522 -6.39 -9.77 14.30
C SER A 522 -6.90 -9.68 12.88
N ARG A 523 -5.99 -9.62 11.89
CA ARG A 523 -6.37 -9.65 10.46
C ARG A 523 -7.03 -10.99 10.07
N ARG A 524 -6.53 -12.13 10.57
CA ARG A 524 -7.16 -13.44 10.36
C ARG A 524 -8.53 -13.52 11.02
N GLU A 525 -8.68 -13.03 12.24
CA GLU A 525 -9.95 -13.00 12.96
C GLU A 525 -11.00 -12.13 12.25
N LEU A 526 -10.59 -10.96 11.74
CA LEU A 526 -11.44 -10.10 10.91
C LEU A 526 -11.89 -10.81 9.62
N LYS A 527 -10.97 -11.48 8.91
CA LYS A 527 -11.31 -12.28 7.73
C LYS A 527 -12.30 -13.39 8.08
N ASN A 528 -12.06 -14.15 9.14
CA ASN A 528 -12.97 -15.22 9.59
C ASN A 528 -14.36 -14.67 9.94
N ALA A 529 -14.43 -13.53 10.62
CA ALA A 529 -15.69 -12.84 10.92
C ALA A 529 -16.43 -12.42 9.65
N ALA A 530 -15.71 -11.85 8.68
CA ALA A 530 -16.28 -11.43 7.40
C ALA A 530 -16.87 -12.62 6.63
N LEU A 531 -16.12 -13.73 6.55
CA LEU A 531 -16.55 -14.95 5.87
C LEU A 531 -17.81 -15.55 6.50
N GLU A 532 -17.83 -15.69 7.83
CA GLU A 532 -19.00 -16.23 8.53
C GLU A 532 -20.21 -15.30 8.42
N TRP A 533 -19.99 -13.98 8.45
CA TRP A 533 -21.06 -13.02 8.24
C TRP A 533 -21.65 -13.09 6.82
N MET A 534 -20.80 -13.22 5.80
CA MET A 534 -21.24 -13.42 4.42
C MET A 534 -22.09 -14.68 4.29
N ASP A 535 -21.68 -15.80 4.90
CA ASP A 535 -22.47 -17.04 4.90
C ASP A 535 -23.83 -16.86 5.57
N LYS A 536 -23.87 -16.16 6.72
CA LYS A 536 -25.12 -15.82 7.41
C LYS A 536 -26.03 -14.96 6.55
N GLN A 537 -25.49 -13.99 5.81
CA GLN A 537 -26.26 -13.15 4.89
C GLN A 537 -26.81 -13.97 3.71
N THR A 538 -26.00 -14.83 3.10
CA THR A 538 -26.43 -15.69 2.00
C THR A 538 -27.53 -16.66 2.45
N GLN A 539 -27.39 -17.29 3.62
CA GLN A 539 -28.42 -18.17 4.18
C GLN A 539 -29.71 -17.40 4.49
N ALA A 540 -29.61 -16.23 5.11
CA ALA A 540 -30.78 -15.40 5.42
C ALA A 540 -31.52 -14.95 4.14
N PHE A 541 -30.77 -14.57 3.10
CA PHE A 541 -31.33 -14.21 1.81
C PHE A 541 -32.05 -15.39 1.13
N GLN A 542 -31.45 -16.59 1.17
CA GLN A 542 -32.07 -17.80 0.64
C GLN A 542 -33.34 -18.17 1.39
N LEU A 543 -33.33 -18.10 2.72
CA LEU A 543 -34.46 -18.40 3.58
C LEU A 543 -35.63 -17.44 3.32
N GLU A 544 -35.39 -16.13 3.30
CA GLU A 544 -36.46 -15.17 3.03
C GLU A 544 -37.03 -15.34 1.61
N ARG A 545 -36.16 -15.61 0.62
CA ARG A 545 -36.62 -15.91 -0.73
C ARG A 545 -37.47 -17.19 -0.78
N GLN A 546 -37.16 -18.19 0.04
CA GLN A 546 -37.95 -19.40 0.19
C GLN A 546 -39.29 -19.09 0.86
N GLU A 547 -39.31 -18.35 1.97
CA GLU A 547 -40.54 -17.92 2.65
C GLU A 547 -41.48 -17.12 1.73
N LEU A 548 -40.93 -16.26 0.86
CA LEU A 548 -41.73 -15.56 -0.15
C LEU A 548 -42.29 -16.48 -1.24
N ARG A 549 -41.57 -17.54 -1.61
CA ARG A 549 -42.08 -18.56 -2.54
C ARG A 549 -43.17 -19.39 -1.90
N ASP A 550 -42.97 -19.82 -0.67
CA ASP A 550 -43.91 -20.65 0.08
C ASP A 550 -45.19 -19.85 0.38
N SER A 551 -45.07 -18.58 0.77
CA SER A 551 -46.23 -17.70 0.94
C SER A 551 -46.96 -17.39 -0.37
N LYS A 552 -46.24 -17.28 -1.50
CA LYS A 552 -46.87 -17.16 -2.82
C LYS A 552 -47.62 -18.44 -3.17
N GLN A 553 -47.03 -19.61 -2.92
CA GLN A 553 -47.62 -20.91 -3.18
C GLN A 553 -48.88 -21.13 -2.35
N LEU A 554 -48.84 -20.81 -1.06
CA LEU A 554 -49.99 -20.90 -0.16
C LEU A 554 -51.16 -20.02 -0.62
N ARG A 555 -50.90 -18.81 -1.15
CA ARG A 555 -51.94 -17.97 -1.74
C ARG A 555 -52.56 -18.56 -3.02
N ILE A 556 -51.77 -19.31 -3.80
CA ILE A 556 -52.28 -20.00 -4.99
C ILE A 556 -53.18 -21.15 -4.56
N GLU A 557 -52.74 -21.97 -3.61
CA GLU A 557 -53.52 -23.08 -3.05
C GLU A 557 -54.82 -22.59 -2.40
N GLU A 558 -54.77 -21.55 -1.56
CA GLU A 558 -55.96 -20.95 -0.96
C GLU A 558 -56.96 -20.41 -2.01
N ALA A 559 -56.46 -19.87 -3.13
CA ALA A 559 -57.30 -19.39 -4.23
C ALA A 559 -57.89 -20.53 -5.06
N GLU A 560 -57.14 -21.62 -5.26
CA GLU A 560 -57.58 -22.84 -5.94
C GLU A 560 -58.66 -23.55 -5.12
N ASP A 561 -58.47 -23.68 -3.80
CA ASP A 561 -59.45 -24.26 -2.87
C ASP A 561 -60.77 -23.46 -2.83
N ARG A 562 -60.66 -22.13 -2.98
CA ARG A 562 -61.84 -21.23 -3.04
C ARG A 562 -62.44 -21.11 -4.43
N ASN A 563 -61.87 -21.73 -5.46
CA ASN A 563 -62.24 -21.56 -6.87
C ASN A 563 -62.27 -20.07 -7.33
N ASP A 564 -61.45 -19.20 -6.73
CA ASP A 564 -61.40 -17.77 -7.09
C ASP A 564 -60.38 -17.51 -8.20
N GLN A 565 -60.87 -17.43 -9.43
CA GLN A 565 -60.06 -17.18 -10.63
C GLN A 565 -59.40 -15.79 -10.66
N ARG A 566 -59.91 -14.81 -9.89
CA ARG A 566 -59.28 -13.49 -9.80
C ARG A 566 -58.11 -13.53 -8.83
N ALA A 567 -58.31 -14.11 -7.64
CA ALA A 567 -57.24 -14.29 -6.66
C ALA A 567 -56.11 -15.16 -7.22
N LEU A 568 -56.44 -16.22 -7.95
CA LEU A 568 -55.48 -17.10 -8.60
C LEU A 568 -54.60 -16.36 -9.63
N ARG A 569 -55.20 -15.52 -10.48
CA ARG A 569 -54.44 -14.70 -11.44
C ARG A 569 -53.55 -13.69 -10.72
N GLN A 570 -54.06 -13.04 -9.68
CA GLN A 570 -53.29 -12.09 -8.88
C GLN A 570 -52.09 -12.77 -8.21
N ALA A 571 -52.31 -13.91 -7.56
CA ALA A 571 -51.26 -14.69 -6.90
C ALA A 571 -50.21 -15.18 -7.92
N LYS A 572 -50.62 -15.70 -9.09
CA LYS A 572 -49.68 -16.15 -10.14
C LYS A 572 -48.87 -14.98 -10.72
N SER A 573 -49.50 -13.81 -10.91
CA SER A 573 -48.86 -12.60 -11.45
C SER A 573 -47.87 -11.91 -10.51
N PHE A 574 -47.89 -12.22 -9.21
CA PHE A 574 -46.96 -11.63 -8.23
C PHE A 574 -45.52 -12.05 -8.51
N VAL A 575 -44.63 -11.10 -8.78
CA VAL A 575 -43.19 -11.34 -9.00
C VAL A 575 -42.44 -11.10 -7.70
N ILE A 576 -41.65 -12.09 -7.27
CA ILE A 576 -40.76 -11.95 -6.11
C ILE A 576 -39.50 -11.19 -6.58
N SER A 577 -39.44 -9.90 -6.28
CA SER A 577 -38.37 -8.99 -6.74
C SER A 577 -37.37 -8.62 -5.65
N ILE A 578 -37.02 -9.54 -4.74
CA ILE A 578 -35.94 -9.30 -3.79
C ILE A 578 -34.61 -9.43 -4.52
N THR A 579 -33.85 -8.34 -4.52
CA THR A 579 -32.45 -8.29 -4.95
C THR A 579 -31.55 -8.20 -3.71
N GLU A 580 -30.29 -8.63 -3.83
CA GLU A 580 -29.31 -8.53 -2.73
C GLU A 580 -29.18 -7.08 -2.20
N GLU A 581 -29.29 -6.10 -3.09
CA GLU A 581 -29.21 -4.67 -2.77
C GLU A 581 -30.43 -4.15 -1.99
N ASN A 582 -31.62 -4.72 -2.22
CA ASN A 582 -32.86 -4.26 -1.60
C ASN A 582 -33.23 -5.05 -0.33
N PHE A 583 -32.53 -6.15 -0.03
CA PHE A 583 -32.83 -6.99 1.13
C PHE A 583 -32.48 -6.26 2.43
N ARG A 584 -31.21 -5.89 2.62
CA ARG A 584 -30.70 -5.20 3.81
C ARG A 584 -29.51 -4.33 3.45
N LYS A 585 -29.24 -3.30 4.27
CA LYS A 585 -28.00 -2.53 4.16
C LYS A 585 -26.81 -3.48 4.31
N GLY A 586 -25.96 -3.54 3.28
CA GLY A 586 -24.82 -4.45 3.24
C GLY A 586 -23.80 -4.15 4.34
N VAL A 587 -23.01 -5.16 4.71
CA VAL A 587 -21.88 -5.01 5.64
C VAL A 587 -20.59 -5.26 4.89
N ALA A 588 -19.67 -4.31 4.98
CA ALA A 588 -18.28 -4.46 4.51
C ALA A 588 -17.34 -4.57 5.72
N PHE A 589 -16.22 -5.24 5.50
CA PHE A 589 -15.13 -5.33 6.47
C PHE A 589 -13.94 -4.60 5.86
N ALA A 590 -13.18 -3.89 6.68
CA ALA A 590 -11.94 -3.24 6.29
C ALA A 590 -11.05 -3.08 7.52
N TRP A 591 -9.77 -2.81 7.29
CA TRP A 591 -8.85 -2.46 8.37
C TRP A 591 -8.12 -1.16 8.05
N VAL A 592 -7.69 -0.43 9.06
CA VAL A 592 -6.95 0.82 8.93
C VAL A 592 -5.72 0.77 9.82
N ASP A 593 -4.61 1.30 9.33
CA ASP A 593 -3.40 1.48 10.13
C ASP A 593 -3.65 2.52 11.22
N GLY A 594 -3.73 2.06 12.46
CA GLY A 594 -4.01 2.89 13.63
C GLY A 594 -2.94 3.96 13.86
N VAL A 595 -1.67 3.63 13.61
CA VAL A 595 -0.55 4.55 13.86
C VAL A 595 -0.51 5.63 12.79
N PHE A 596 -0.62 5.24 11.51
CA PHE A 596 -0.61 6.20 10.41
C PHE A 596 -1.82 7.16 10.46
N TRP A 597 -3.00 6.66 10.85
CA TRP A 597 -4.25 7.42 10.86
C TRP A 597 -4.67 7.96 12.24
N GLU A 598 -3.75 8.05 13.21
CA GLU A 598 -4.06 8.40 14.60
C GLU A 598 -4.89 9.68 14.75
N ARG A 599 -4.45 10.76 14.12
CA ARG A 599 -5.11 12.06 14.21
C ARG A 599 -6.55 12.01 13.72
N TRP A 600 -6.79 11.30 12.63
CA TRP A 600 -8.12 11.13 12.06
C TRP A 600 -8.99 10.29 13.00
N LEU A 601 -8.52 9.12 13.44
CA LEU A 601 -9.24 8.22 14.35
C LEU A 601 -9.64 8.90 15.65
N ARG A 602 -8.73 9.68 16.24
CA ARG A 602 -8.99 10.45 17.45
C ARG A 602 -10.02 11.56 17.22
N SER A 603 -9.92 12.27 16.11
CA SER A 603 -10.83 13.39 15.81
C SER A 603 -12.24 12.94 15.39
N THR A 604 -12.36 11.82 14.67
CA THR A 604 -13.62 11.34 14.09
C THR A 604 -14.35 10.37 15.00
N TYR A 605 -13.62 9.48 15.69
CA TYR A 605 -14.19 8.42 16.51
C TYR A 605 -13.80 8.50 17.98
N GLY A 606 -12.93 9.44 18.38
CA GLY A 606 -12.46 9.52 19.77
C GLY A 606 -11.65 8.30 20.23
N VAL A 607 -11.03 7.58 19.29
CA VAL A 607 -10.23 6.38 19.61
C VAL A 607 -8.78 6.74 19.82
N ASP A 608 -8.22 6.30 20.95
CA ASP A 608 -6.78 6.37 21.24
C ASP A 608 -6.14 5.00 20.96
N ILE A 609 -5.12 4.96 20.09
CA ILE A 609 -4.43 3.72 19.68
C ILE A 609 -3.57 3.13 20.81
N SER A 610 -3.14 3.95 21.76
CA SER A 610 -2.39 3.50 22.94
C SER A 610 -3.14 2.47 23.79
N LYS A 611 -4.46 2.39 23.66
CA LYS A 611 -5.31 1.46 24.41
C LYS A 611 -5.57 0.14 23.68
N GLY A 612 -4.73 -0.21 22.70
CA GLY A 612 -4.75 -1.48 21.96
C GLY A 612 -5.60 -1.46 20.68
N GLU A 613 -5.54 -2.56 19.94
CA GLU A 613 -6.33 -2.78 18.72
C GLU A 613 -7.81 -2.91 19.04
N ARG A 614 -8.66 -2.32 18.20
CA ARG A 614 -10.11 -2.20 18.42
C ARG A 614 -10.84 -2.28 17.10
N VAL A 615 -12.14 -2.55 17.16
CA VAL A 615 -13.02 -2.52 16.01
C VAL A 615 -14.09 -1.45 16.21
N ILE A 616 -14.39 -0.71 15.14
CA ILE A 616 -15.54 0.18 15.07
C ILE A 616 -16.48 -0.32 13.98
N ILE A 617 -17.78 -0.23 14.21
CA ILE A 617 -18.78 -0.42 13.17
C ILE A 617 -19.27 0.98 12.77
N ASN A 618 -19.00 1.41 11.54
CA ASN A 618 -19.35 2.73 11.03
C ASN A 618 -20.53 2.70 10.06
N ASP A 619 -21.38 3.71 10.13
CA ASP A 619 -22.49 4.01 9.23
C ASP A 619 -22.31 5.45 8.72
N GLU A 620 -21.53 5.58 7.66
CA GLU A 620 -21.08 6.87 7.10
C GLU A 620 -22.25 7.74 6.64
N ASP A 621 -23.24 7.11 5.99
CA ASP A 621 -24.41 7.82 5.43
C ASP A 621 -25.23 8.52 6.52
N ASN A 622 -25.25 7.95 7.74
CA ASN A 622 -25.98 8.49 8.87
C ASN A 622 -25.09 9.19 9.90
N ARG A 623 -23.77 9.26 9.68
CA ARG A 623 -22.79 9.86 10.61
C ARG A 623 -22.80 9.22 11.99
N ARG A 624 -22.94 7.89 12.03
CA ARG A 624 -23.06 7.11 13.28
C ARG A 624 -22.04 5.99 13.33
N TYR A 625 -21.60 5.64 14.53
CA TYR A 625 -20.73 4.49 14.74
C TYR A 625 -21.00 3.80 16.08
N TRP A 626 -20.49 2.57 16.22
CA TRP A 626 -20.52 1.78 17.44
C TRP A 626 -19.11 1.25 17.71
N ASP A 627 -18.64 1.42 18.95
CA ASP A 627 -17.30 1.02 19.41
C ASP A 627 -17.35 0.11 20.65
N VAL A 628 -18.55 -0.20 21.15
CA VAL A 628 -18.78 -1.02 22.34
C VAL A 628 -19.74 -2.18 22.07
N THR A 629 -19.53 -3.28 22.78
CA THR A 629 -20.41 -4.45 22.84
C THR A 629 -21.63 -4.17 23.73
N ASP A 630 -22.54 -5.14 23.83
CA ASP A 630 -23.70 -5.07 24.75
C ASP A 630 -23.31 -5.02 26.24
N SER A 631 -22.17 -5.63 26.59
CA SER A 631 -21.56 -5.55 27.92
C SER A 631 -20.89 -4.19 28.23
N GLY A 632 -20.80 -3.29 27.24
CA GLY A 632 -20.14 -1.99 27.37
C GLY A 632 -18.61 -2.04 27.26
N ALA A 633 -18.03 -3.22 27.01
CA ALA A 633 -16.62 -3.36 26.67
C ALA A 633 -16.36 -2.89 25.23
N TYR A 634 -15.11 -2.52 24.91
CA TYR A 634 -14.74 -2.18 23.53
C TYR A 634 -14.81 -3.42 22.63
N ILE A 635 -15.21 -3.21 21.37
CA ILE A 635 -15.24 -4.31 20.39
C ILE A 635 -13.80 -4.68 20.06
N MET A 636 -13.43 -5.92 20.37
CA MET A 636 -12.09 -6.46 20.11
C MET A 636 -12.02 -7.03 18.69
N PRO A 637 -10.84 -7.06 18.04
CA PRO A 637 -10.63 -7.69 16.73
C PRO A 637 -10.65 -9.22 16.84
N SER A 638 -11.78 -9.77 17.28
CA SER A 638 -12.02 -11.21 17.43
C SER A 638 -13.33 -11.57 16.75
N ARG A 639 -13.38 -12.76 16.13
CA ARG A 639 -14.56 -13.22 15.39
C ARG A 639 -15.85 -13.14 16.21
N THR A 640 -15.80 -13.58 17.47
CA THR A 640 -16.97 -13.64 18.35
C THR A 640 -17.48 -12.25 18.72
N SER A 641 -16.59 -11.38 19.21
CA SER A 641 -16.95 -10.00 19.61
C SER A 641 -17.57 -9.22 18.46
N ILE A 642 -17.01 -9.36 17.25
CA ILE A 642 -17.50 -8.68 16.05
C ILE A 642 -18.89 -9.20 15.67
N LEU A 643 -19.07 -10.52 15.53
CA LEU A 643 -20.32 -11.09 15.04
C LEU A 643 -21.49 -10.93 16.01
N GLU A 644 -21.23 -11.05 17.31
CA GLU A 644 -22.23 -10.81 18.35
C GLU A 644 -22.72 -9.36 18.26
N THR A 645 -21.80 -8.39 18.26
CA THR A 645 -22.13 -6.96 18.20
C THR A 645 -22.81 -6.58 16.89
N LEU A 646 -22.29 -7.06 15.76
CA LEU A 646 -22.81 -6.76 14.43
C LEU A 646 -24.26 -7.25 14.26
N SER A 647 -24.60 -8.43 14.79
CA SER A 647 -25.97 -8.96 14.75
C SER A 647 -26.98 -8.08 15.49
N ARG A 648 -26.53 -7.36 16.53
CA ARG A 648 -27.37 -6.44 17.32
C ARG A 648 -27.55 -5.08 16.63
N ILE A 649 -26.55 -4.64 15.86
CA ILE A 649 -26.57 -3.36 15.13
C ILE A 649 -27.42 -3.45 13.86
N VAL A 650 -27.30 -4.56 13.12
CA VAL A 650 -28.03 -4.77 11.85
C VAL A 650 -29.50 -5.14 12.07
N ALA A 651 -29.90 -5.46 13.31
CA ALA A 651 -31.30 -5.63 13.66
C ALA A 651 -32.11 -4.36 13.36
N ASN A 652 -33.38 -4.52 12.95
CA ASN A 652 -34.29 -3.41 12.73
C ASN A 652 -35.43 -3.47 13.76
N PRO A 653 -35.49 -2.58 14.77
CA PRO A 653 -34.55 -1.48 15.06
C PRO A 653 -33.21 -1.96 15.67
N PRO A 654 -32.12 -1.16 15.57
CA PRO A 654 -30.84 -1.50 16.18
C PRO A 654 -30.95 -1.62 17.70
N LYS A 655 -30.36 -2.67 18.29
CA LYS A 655 -30.42 -2.91 19.74
C LYS A 655 -29.39 -2.11 20.53
N LEU A 656 -28.31 -1.66 19.89
CA LEU A 656 -27.24 -0.87 20.50
C LEU A 656 -27.37 0.61 20.13
N THR A 657 -27.11 1.49 21.11
CA THR A 657 -27.16 2.94 20.93
C THR A 657 -25.94 3.43 20.13
N PRO A 658 -26.13 4.14 19.02
CA PRO A 658 -25.04 4.69 18.22
C PRO A 658 -24.41 5.94 18.86
N LYS A 659 -23.11 6.13 18.62
CA LYS A 659 -22.41 7.41 18.78
C LYS A 659 -22.42 8.19 17.46
N SER A 660 -22.20 9.51 17.55
CA SER A 660 -22.17 10.43 16.40
C SER A 660 -20.72 10.75 16.04
N THR A 661 -20.37 10.74 14.75
CA THR A 661 -19.05 11.18 14.28
C THR A 661 -18.92 12.71 14.21
N ILE A 662 -20.05 13.42 14.29
CA ILE A 662 -20.14 14.88 14.23
C ILE A 662 -20.62 15.46 15.57
N GLY A 663 -20.33 16.74 15.80
CA GLY A 663 -20.74 17.45 17.01
C GLY A 663 -22.26 17.49 17.19
N THR A 664 -22.72 17.78 18.40
CA THR A 664 -24.15 17.77 18.76
C THR A 664 -25.00 18.72 17.90
N PHE A 665 -24.52 19.94 17.66
CA PHE A 665 -25.22 20.94 16.84
C PHE A 665 -25.30 20.54 15.36
N GLU A 666 -24.20 20.05 14.79
CA GLU A 666 -24.16 19.56 13.42
C GLU A 666 -25.07 18.34 13.23
N ASN A 667 -25.16 17.46 14.23
CA ASN A 667 -26.06 16.29 14.20
C ASN A 667 -27.54 16.73 14.16
N ILE A 668 -27.92 17.78 14.90
CA ILE A 668 -29.27 18.34 14.84
C ILE A 668 -29.58 18.85 13.44
N LEU A 669 -28.68 19.66 12.84
CA LEU A 669 -28.84 20.16 11.49
C LEU A 669 -28.90 19.03 10.45
N PHE A 670 -28.05 18.02 10.60
CA PHE A 670 -28.02 16.85 9.74
C PHE A 670 -29.34 16.07 9.79
N ARG A 671 -29.90 15.84 10.98
CA ARG A 671 -31.20 15.16 11.15
C ARG A 671 -32.35 15.96 10.55
N ILE A 672 -32.36 17.28 10.73
CA ILE A 672 -33.38 18.15 10.13
C ILE A 672 -33.29 18.07 8.60
N ARG A 673 -32.07 18.14 8.04
CA ARG A 673 -31.85 18.03 6.60
C ARG A 673 -32.30 16.66 6.07
N ASN A 674 -31.91 15.57 6.74
CA ASN A 674 -32.29 14.22 6.33
C ASN A 674 -33.81 14.01 6.42
N PHE A 675 -34.47 14.52 7.47
CA PHE A 675 -35.94 14.49 7.56
C PHE A 675 -36.57 15.25 6.39
N GLY A 676 -36.02 16.40 6.03
CA GLY A 676 -36.36 17.16 4.83
C GLY A 676 -36.30 16.34 3.55
N THR A 677 -35.22 15.59 3.34
CA THR A 677 -35.01 14.81 2.12
C THR A 677 -35.85 13.54 2.07
N TYR A 678 -36.00 12.82 3.19
CA TYR A 678 -36.74 11.55 3.23
C TYR A 678 -38.26 11.73 3.38
N HIS A 679 -38.70 12.84 3.97
CA HIS A 679 -40.11 13.15 4.17
C HIS A 679 -40.44 14.57 3.66
N PRO A 680 -40.41 14.80 2.34
CA PRO A 680 -40.61 16.13 1.76
C PRO A 680 -41.99 16.72 2.10
N TYR A 681 -43.05 15.89 2.09
CA TYR A 681 -44.41 16.34 2.37
C TYR A 681 -44.65 16.69 3.85
N LEU A 682 -44.13 15.87 4.77
CA LEU A 682 -44.23 16.16 6.20
C LEU A 682 -43.41 17.39 6.56
N SER A 683 -42.22 17.51 5.98
CA SER A 683 -41.35 18.68 6.19
C SER A 683 -42.01 19.96 5.68
N PHE A 684 -42.68 19.91 4.53
CA PHE A 684 -43.45 21.02 3.99
C PHE A 684 -44.65 21.36 4.90
N GLY A 685 -45.36 20.36 5.42
CA GLY A 685 -46.45 20.55 6.38
C GLY A 685 -45.99 21.20 7.68
N VAL A 686 -44.85 20.78 8.24
CA VAL A 686 -44.23 21.41 9.41
C VAL A 686 -43.81 22.85 9.11
N LEU A 687 -43.23 23.10 7.92
CA LEU A 687 -42.86 24.45 7.50
C LEU A 687 -44.09 25.36 7.41
N ILE A 688 -45.18 24.90 6.80
CA ILE A 688 -46.45 25.65 6.76
C ILE A 688 -46.96 25.93 8.17
N LEU A 689 -47.02 24.92 9.05
CA LEU A 689 -47.48 25.09 10.42
C LEU A 689 -46.63 26.10 11.19
N THR A 690 -45.31 26.05 11.05
CA THR A 690 -44.40 27.01 11.69
C THR A 690 -44.60 28.43 11.14
N VAL A 691 -44.78 28.60 9.83
CA VAL A 691 -45.07 29.90 9.21
C VAL A 691 -46.42 30.45 9.68
N VAL A 692 -47.46 29.61 9.73
CA VAL A 692 -48.79 30.00 10.23
C VAL A 692 -48.73 30.38 11.71
N ALA A 693 -48.03 29.61 12.53
CA ALA A 693 -47.82 29.92 13.95
C ALA A 693 -47.05 31.24 14.13
N LEU A 694 -46.01 31.48 13.34
CA LEU A 694 -45.19 32.68 13.41
C LEU A 694 -45.98 33.92 12.93
N LEU A 695 -46.79 33.78 11.87
CA LEU A 695 -47.74 34.81 11.45
C LEU A 695 -48.82 35.09 12.50
N TYR A 696 -49.33 34.05 13.18
CA TYR A 696 -50.28 34.20 14.29
C TYR A 696 -49.66 34.96 15.47
N VAL A 697 -48.42 34.63 15.86
CA VAL A 697 -47.68 35.32 16.93
C VAL A 697 -47.36 36.76 16.55
N LEU A 698 -46.97 37.03 15.30
CA LEU A 698 -46.72 38.41 14.83
C LEU A 698 -48.01 39.24 14.77
N LYS A 699 -49.13 38.63 14.34
CA LYS A 699 -50.44 39.31 14.25
C LYS A 699 -51.08 39.57 15.62
N ASN A 700 -50.91 38.64 16.57
CA ASN A 700 -51.50 38.73 17.92
C ASN A 700 -50.49 39.15 19.00
N GLY A 701 -49.23 39.42 18.64
CA GLY A 701 -48.15 39.78 19.57
C GLY A 701 -48.36 41.10 20.32
N THR A 702 -49.20 42.00 19.80
CA THR A 702 -49.67 43.19 20.52
C THR A 702 -50.68 42.88 21.63
N SER A 703 -51.39 41.74 21.54
CA SER A 703 -52.31 41.26 22.58
C SER A 703 -51.58 40.39 23.62
N LEU A 704 -50.60 39.57 23.21
CA LEU A 704 -49.77 38.77 24.13
C LEU A 704 -48.91 39.62 25.08
N LYS A 705 -48.53 40.84 24.68
CA LYS A 705 -47.85 41.81 25.55
C LYS A 705 -48.74 42.31 26.71
N LYS A 706 -50.06 42.16 26.63
CA LYS A 706 -51.00 42.65 27.65
C LYS A 706 -51.22 41.68 28.82
N ASN A 707 -50.91 40.39 28.64
CA ASN A 707 -51.12 39.36 29.67
C ASN A 707 -49.85 38.97 30.47
N PHE A 708 -48.68 39.50 30.10
CA PHE A 708 -47.44 39.34 30.90
C PHE A 708 -47.07 40.60 31.71
N GLY A 709 -47.93 41.62 31.72
CA GLY A 709 -47.74 42.84 32.51
C GLY A 709 -48.34 42.73 33.92
N LYS A 710 -47.82 41.84 34.77
CA LYS A 710 -47.99 41.91 36.24
C LYS A 710 -47.06 40.94 36.98
N SER A 711 -45.78 41.27 37.06
CA SER A 711 -44.90 40.90 38.19
C SER A 711 -43.52 41.54 38.01
N GLY A 712 -43.17 42.46 38.92
CA GLY A 712 -41.81 42.76 39.37
C GLY A 712 -40.79 43.29 38.36
N SER A 713 -40.50 44.58 38.44
CA SER A 713 -39.27 45.17 37.92
C SER A 713 -38.05 44.54 38.61
N GLY A 714 -37.22 43.82 37.87
CA GLY A 714 -35.88 43.42 38.29
C GLY A 714 -34.88 43.86 37.22
N TYR A 715 -34.14 44.92 37.50
CA TYR A 715 -32.97 45.30 36.72
C TYR A 715 -31.93 44.18 36.85
N PHE A 716 -31.51 43.59 35.73
CA PHE A 716 -30.32 42.73 35.70
C PHE A 716 -29.10 43.62 35.83
N HIS A 717 -28.47 43.58 37.00
CA HIS A 717 -27.10 44.06 37.19
C HIS A 717 -26.15 43.06 36.54
N LEU A 718 -25.38 43.52 35.56
CA LEU A 718 -24.18 42.85 35.08
C LEU A 718 -23.05 43.15 36.07
N ASP A 719 -22.95 42.35 37.11
CA ASP A 719 -21.69 42.12 37.80
C ASP A 719 -21.76 40.74 38.46
N GLU A 720 -20.58 40.09 38.52
CA GLU A 720 -20.32 38.84 39.24
C GLU A 720 -20.45 37.52 38.43
N LYS A 721 -19.49 37.34 37.52
CA LYS A 721 -18.45 36.30 37.63
C LYS A 721 -18.87 34.91 38.19
N GLU A 722 -19.68 34.14 37.46
CA GLU A 722 -19.57 32.67 37.45
C GLU A 722 -19.81 32.11 36.03
N GLY A 723 -18.86 31.31 35.57
CA GLY A 723 -18.71 30.91 34.17
C GLY A 723 -19.64 29.77 33.75
N LEU A 724 -20.27 29.97 32.59
CA LEU A 724 -20.97 28.97 31.78
C LEU A 724 -20.01 27.95 31.12
N LEU A 725 -18.86 27.67 31.74
CA LEU A 725 -17.84 26.73 31.28
C LEU A 725 -17.09 26.18 32.51
N GLY A 726 -17.63 25.12 33.11
CA GLY A 726 -17.02 24.42 34.24
C GLY A 726 -16.88 22.93 33.96
N MET A 727 -15.73 22.54 33.38
CA MET A 727 -15.21 21.17 33.41
C MET A 727 -15.07 20.72 34.86
N THR A 728 -15.77 19.67 35.26
CA THR A 728 -15.51 18.94 36.51
C THR A 728 -14.51 17.82 36.24
N ASN A 729 -13.24 18.08 36.54
CA ASN A 729 -12.24 17.04 36.79
C ASN A 729 -12.12 16.87 38.31
N GLY A 730 -12.40 15.65 38.78
CA GLY A 730 -12.19 15.24 40.16
C GLY A 730 -10.76 14.77 40.44
N LYS A 731 -10.33 15.00 41.68
CA LYS A 731 -9.32 14.34 42.52
C LYS A 731 -9.42 15.04 43.88
N ALA A 732 -9.31 14.44 45.05
CA ALA A 732 -9.10 13.07 45.50
C ALA A 732 -9.53 13.04 46.98
N ASP A 733 -9.95 11.88 47.45
CA ASP A 733 -9.57 11.30 48.75
C ASP A 733 -9.59 9.77 48.60
#